data_AF-A0A9E2FEP7-F1
#
_entry.id   AF-A0A9E2FEP7-F1
#
_cell.length_a   1.000
_cell.length_b   1.000
_cell.length_c   1.000
_cell.angle_alpha   90.00
_cell.angle_beta   90.00
_cell.angle_gamma   90.00
#
_symmetry.space_group_name_H-M   'P 1'
#
loop_
_entity.id
_entity.type
_entity.pdbx_description
1 polymer ?
#
loop_
_entity_poly.entity_id
_entity_poly.type
_entity_poly.pdbx_seq_one_letter_code
_entity_poly.pdbx_strand_id
1 'polypeptide(L)'
;MNKVSIEHILPQVTRPSRYTGGEINSVSKDISSTGIRIALAFPDVYEIGMSHLGLKILYEILNDLPDVAAERVYAPWFDMEERLRSEKIPLFSLESRTPLSGFDIIGFSLQYELSYTNVLNMLQLSNIPLLSKDRTFDHPLIIAGGPCALNPEPLADFIDVFCIGESEELIVELVSCVKEHRNKSREEMLMALSRIESVYVPSFYGVDYHPDGTIKEFKPLVENIPLRIKRRVVDLEQQPASIKPIVPFIEIAHDRAGLEIQRGCGRGCRFCQAGFIYRPLRARSLNTLLKQSQQIIRETGYEEISLGSLSSTDHPDIMNLVRGIERCSGRKLSISLPSLRLNSLVTEVSSVLSQIKKTGLTIAPEAGTKRLSQVINKDVLDYDLPMIIRDAYYQGWKTIKLYFMIGLPTESWEDIDGIVSLINSVKCARKQLKISLSPFVPKSHTPFQWEAQETVTQLMEKQDYIKRQLSRYRGVIITWNEPKTSFLEAVFARGDRRLGQVLLYAFEQGCKFDAWSEHFKFSVWMDAFERAGISPEFYTARKRSFEEHLPWDHIDTRVNKEYLIKEANRAYEGITTPACQVGKCKQCGVCETEIQGDIDEQTPPAYYLAPFSARGATSSPPAGRQIRVRLRYTRGKEVSFVSHLDMLRSFMRALSRASIPIAYSAGFSPHPRLSFGHPLSVGLISEEEFLDMELEMPMKLDELIMRLNKVLPQGIRITNAVFIASNAKALTAMVSFIRYQVNGHGIISTNDIAMFLDKTEVMIQRKGKDTIKQVNIRGFVQALEMQKADSDDQFQLMMEIKTTPAGTGKPEEVVRSLCAQASITSCVRIAQCCEVDGRILSPMECRM
;
A
#
# COMPACT_ATOMS: atom_id res chain seq x y z
N MET A 1 18.48 -14.45 -19.31
CA MET A 1 17.10 -14.93 -19.05
C MET A 1 16.15 -14.07 -19.86
N ASN A 2 15.15 -14.68 -20.52
CA ASN A 2 14.19 -13.94 -21.35
C ASN A 2 13.19 -13.19 -20.46
N LYS A 3 12.97 -11.92 -20.77
CA LYS A 3 11.97 -11.05 -20.14
C LYS A 3 10.57 -11.65 -20.30
N VAL A 4 9.79 -11.71 -19.22
CA VAL A 4 8.40 -12.19 -19.30
C VAL A 4 7.54 -11.20 -20.10
N SER A 5 6.82 -11.73 -21.11
CA SER A 5 5.88 -10.99 -21.94
C SER A 5 4.44 -11.24 -21.44
N ILE A 6 3.70 -10.17 -21.16
CA ILE A 6 2.33 -10.22 -20.62
C ILE A 6 1.36 -9.31 -21.37
N GLU A 7 1.81 -8.61 -22.40
CA GLU A 7 1.06 -7.58 -23.12
C GLU A 7 -0.29 -8.07 -23.65
N HIS A 8 -0.38 -9.34 -24.07
CA HIS A 8 -1.62 -9.96 -24.55
C HIS A 8 -2.56 -10.37 -23.41
N ILE A 9 -2.06 -10.51 -22.19
CA ILE A 9 -2.83 -10.88 -20.98
C ILE A 9 -3.41 -9.65 -20.30
N LEU A 10 -2.68 -8.53 -20.28
CA LEU A 10 -3.08 -7.30 -19.58
C LEU A 10 -4.52 -6.82 -19.90
N PRO A 11 -5.01 -6.86 -21.16
CA PRO A 11 -6.40 -6.47 -21.45
C PRO A 11 -7.47 -7.37 -20.83
N GLN A 12 -7.09 -8.57 -20.37
CA GLN A 12 -8.00 -9.61 -19.88
C GLN A 12 -8.12 -9.63 -18.35
N VAL A 13 -7.33 -8.80 -17.65
CA VAL A 13 -7.28 -8.78 -16.18
C VAL A 13 -7.76 -7.44 -15.63
N THR A 14 -8.23 -7.47 -14.39
CA THR A 14 -8.67 -6.28 -13.65
C THR A 14 -7.46 -5.47 -13.19
N ARG A 15 -7.49 -4.15 -13.41
CA ARG A 15 -6.41 -3.22 -13.04
C ARG A 15 -5.02 -3.65 -13.59
N PRO A 16 -4.85 -3.73 -14.91
CA PRO A 16 -3.61 -4.20 -15.54
C PRO A 16 -2.35 -3.42 -15.14
N SER A 17 -2.48 -2.12 -14.81
CA SER A 17 -1.37 -1.28 -14.33
C SER A 17 -0.64 -1.81 -13.10
N ARG A 18 -1.22 -2.77 -12.34
CA ARG A 18 -0.55 -3.47 -11.24
C ARG A 18 0.71 -4.21 -11.70
N TYR A 19 0.78 -4.57 -12.98
CA TYR A 19 1.77 -5.50 -13.53
C TYR A 19 2.68 -4.85 -14.59
N THR A 20 2.53 -3.56 -14.88
CA THR A 20 3.24 -2.92 -16.00
C THR A 20 4.68 -2.52 -15.68
N GLY A 21 4.95 -2.13 -14.42
CA GLY A 21 6.21 -1.48 -14.03
C GLY A 21 6.37 -0.08 -14.63
N GLY A 22 7.59 0.46 -14.59
CA GLY A 22 7.96 1.73 -15.25
C GLY A 22 7.56 2.99 -14.49
N GLU A 23 7.23 2.87 -13.21
CA GLU A 23 6.84 3.99 -12.36
C GLU A 23 8.00 4.99 -12.12
N ILE A 24 7.67 6.24 -11.79
CA ILE A 24 8.68 7.25 -11.44
C ILE A 24 9.43 6.80 -10.18
N ASN A 25 10.75 7.02 -10.17
CA ASN A 25 11.72 6.58 -9.15
C ASN A 25 11.92 5.05 -9.09
N SER A 26 11.34 4.27 -10.00
CA SER A 26 11.78 2.88 -10.17
C SER A 26 13.21 2.84 -10.72
N VAL A 27 14.01 1.95 -10.16
CA VAL A 27 15.41 1.77 -10.49
C VAL A 27 15.55 0.48 -11.30
N SER A 28 16.24 0.57 -12.43
CA SER A 28 16.62 -0.59 -13.25
C SER A 28 18.13 -0.57 -13.41
N LYS A 29 18.78 -1.66 -13.01
CA LYS A 29 20.22 -1.84 -13.11
C LYS A 29 20.53 -3.08 -13.92
N ASP A 30 21.51 -2.98 -14.81
CA ASP A 30 22.13 -4.16 -15.42
C ASP A 30 23.30 -4.59 -14.53
N ILE A 31 23.18 -5.78 -13.94
CA ILE A 31 24.19 -6.35 -13.02
C ILE A 31 24.73 -7.69 -13.51
N SER A 32 24.77 -7.88 -14.83
CA SER A 32 25.20 -9.10 -15.52
C SER A 32 26.65 -9.51 -15.25
N SER A 33 26.94 -10.00 -14.02
CA SER A 33 27.98 -10.99 -13.63
C SER A 33 28.45 -10.84 -12.16
N THR A 34 28.43 -9.63 -11.60
CA THR A 34 29.09 -9.33 -10.31
C THR A 34 28.17 -8.86 -9.19
N GLY A 35 26.90 -8.56 -9.48
CA GLY A 35 25.95 -8.02 -8.50
C GLY A 35 24.95 -9.05 -7.95
N ILE A 36 24.23 -8.66 -6.89
CA ILE A 36 23.15 -9.43 -6.27
C ILE A 36 21.79 -8.90 -6.75
N ARG A 37 20.91 -9.80 -7.17
CA ARG A 37 19.51 -9.52 -7.47
C ARG A 37 18.64 -9.96 -6.31
N ILE A 38 17.88 -9.03 -5.76
CA ILE A 38 16.92 -9.29 -4.69
C ILE A 38 15.50 -8.89 -5.11
N ALA A 39 14.56 -9.82 -4.97
CA ALA A 39 13.14 -9.55 -5.13
C ALA A 39 12.52 -9.24 -3.75
N LEU A 40 12.08 -8.00 -3.56
CA LEU A 40 11.33 -7.56 -2.39
C LEU A 40 9.85 -7.94 -2.58
N ALA A 41 9.46 -9.05 -1.96
CA ALA A 41 8.15 -9.65 -2.06
C ALA A 41 7.22 -9.15 -0.96
N PHE A 42 6.01 -8.76 -1.34
CA PHE A 42 4.92 -8.50 -0.40
C PHE A 42 3.78 -9.49 -0.67
N PRO A 43 3.37 -10.32 0.31
CA PRO A 43 2.41 -11.41 0.11
C PRO A 43 0.95 -10.91 0.08
N ASP A 44 0.69 -9.84 -0.67
CA ASP A 44 -0.63 -9.26 -0.91
C ASP A 44 -0.60 -8.47 -2.23
N VAL A 45 -1.75 -7.94 -2.64
CA VAL A 45 -1.88 -7.16 -3.88
C VAL A 45 -1.04 -5.88 -3.85
N TYR A 46 -0.69 -5.41 -5.05
CA TYR A 46 0.11 -4.20 -5.29
C TYR A 46 -0.34 -3.01 -4.45
N GLU A 47 -1.63 -2.70 -4.38
CA GLU A 47 -2.13 -1.51 -3.69
C GLU A 47 -1.85 -1.50 -2.18
N ILE A 48 -1.81 -2.70 -1.58
CA ILE A 48 -1.48 -2.88 -0.16
C ILE A 48 0.05 -2.83 0.00
N GLY A 49 0.78 -3.66 -0.75
CA GLY A 49 2.24 -3.76 -0.60
C GLY A 49 2.99 -2.47 -0.96
N MET A 50 2.53 -1.75 -2.00
CA MET A 50 3.11 -0.46 -2.41
C MET A 50 2.88 0.66 -1.37
N SER A 51 1.94 0.47 -0.44
CA SER A 51 1.71 1.38 0.69
C SER A 51 2.67 1.14 1.87
N HIS A 52 3.40 0.02 1.89
CA HIS A 52 4.25 -0.37 3.01
C HIS A 52 5.56 0.44 3.07
N LEU A 53 5.75 1.22 4.14
CA LEU A 53 6.91 2.10 4.28
C LEU A 53 8.23 1.35 4.40
N GLY A 54 8.27 0.24 5.16
CA GLY A 54 9.49 -0.55 5.32
C GLY A 54 9.99 -1.12 3.98
N LEU A 55 9.08 -1.49 3.07
CA LEU A 55 9.44 -2.00 1.74
C LEU A 55 10.10 -0.89 0.91
N LYS A 56 9.61 0.35 1.02
CA LYS A 56 10.18 1.52 0.32
C LYS A 56 11.57 1.87 0.84
N ILE A 57 11.75 1.83 2.17
CA ILE A 57 13.06 2.05 2.81
C ILE A 57 14.06 1.00 2.33
N LEU A 58 13.71 -0.28 2.39
CA LEU A 58 14.59 -1.37 1.93
C LEU A 58 14.89 -1.26 0.42
N TYR A 59 13.91 -0.90 -0.40
CA TYR A 59 14.09 -0.69 -1.83
C TYR A 59 15.12 0.42 -2.12
N GLU A 60 15.03 1.56 -1.42
CA GLU A 60 15.99 2.65 -1.58
C GLU A 60 17.38 2.28 -1.07
N ILE A 61 17.50 1.69 0.13
CA ILE A 61 18.78 1.23 0.70
C ILE A 61 19.50 0.30 -0.27
N LEU A 62 18.82 -0.74 -0.76
CA LEU A 62 19.42 -1.74 -1.63
C LEU A 62 19.75 -1.17 -3.00
N ASN A 63 18.90 -0.30 -3.55
CA ASN A 63 19.18 0.32 -4.85
C ASN A 63 20.18 1.48 -4.78
N ASP A 64 20.59 1.92 -3.60
CA ASP A 64 21.73 2.83 -3.45
C ASP A 64 23.08 2.11 -3.45
N LEU A 65 23.10 0.78 -3.23
CA LEU A 65 24.29 -0.04 -3.40
C LEU A 65 24.60 -0.27 -4.90
N PRO A 66 25.80 0.02 -5.40
CA PRO A 66 26.10 0.02 -6.84
C PRO A 66 25.97 -1.36 -7.50
N ASP A 67 26.16 -2.43 -6.71
CA ASP A 67 26.23 -3.82 -7.12
C ASP A 67 25.01 -4.65 -6.70
N VAL A 68 23.92 -3.99 -6.30
CA VAL A 68 22.66 -4.66 -5.90
C VAL A 68 21.51 -4.09 -6.72
N ALA A 69 20.69 -4.98 -7.30
CA ALA A 69 19.44 -4.63 -7.95
C ALA A 69 18.27 -5.17 -7.11
N ALA A 70 17.53 -4.27 -6.46
CA ALA A 70 16.32 -4.62 -5.74
C ALA A 70 15.09 -4.34 -6.61
N GLU A 71 14.24 -5.35 -6.77
CA GLU A 71 13.04 -5.29 -7.60
C GLU A 71 11.82 -5.71 -6.79
N ARG A 72 10.64 -5.19 -7.10
CA ARG A 72 9.40 -5.43 -6.35
C ARG A 72 8.61 -6.57 -6.96
N VAL A 73 7.96 -7.36 -6.10
CA VAL A 73 6.96 -8.34 -6.52
C VAL A 73 5.82 -8.43 -5.50
N TYR A 74 4.62 -8.66 -6.01
CA TYR A 74 3.37 -8.71 -5.24
C TYR A 74 2.59 -9.98 -5.59
N ALA A 75 1.69 -10.41 -4.71
CA ALA A 75 0.79 -11.51 -5.04
C ALA A 75 -0.16 -11.08 -6.18
N PRO A 76 -0.24 -11.84 -7.28
CA PRO A 76 -1.16 -11.51 -8.36
C PRO A 76 -2.60 -11.69 -7.91
N TRP A 77 -3.51 -10.87 -8.43
CA TRP A 77 -4.94 -11.08 -8.22
C TRP A 77 -5.42 -12.33 -8.97
N PHE A 78 -6.59 -12.85 -8.60
CA PHE A 78 -7.11 -14.14 -9.10
C PHE A 78 -7.14 -14.26 -10.62
N ASP A 79 -7.56 -13.20 -11.32
CA ASP A 79 -7.63 -13.17 -12.78
C ASP A 79 -6.24 -13.22 -13.43
N MET A 80 -5.28 -12.46 -12.92
CA MET A 80 -3.89 -12.54 -13.37
C MET A 80 -3.26 -13.90 -13.05
N GLU A 81 -3.48 -14.42 -11.85
CA GLU A 81 -2.96 -15.73 -11.46
C GLU A 81 -3.46 -16.85 -12.39
N GLU A 82 -4.75 -16.86 -12.73
CA GLU A 82 -5.33 -17.83 -13.66
C GLU A 82 -4.64 -17.78 -15.03
N ARG A 83 -4.36 -16.58 -15.54
CA ARG A 83 -3.62 -16.38 -16.80
C ARG A 83 -2.17 -16.84 -16.71
N LEU A 84 -1.48 -16.54 -15.62
CA LEU A 84 -0.11 -17.01 -15.38
C LEU A 84 -0.05 -18.55 -15.37
N ARG A 85 -0.98 -19.21 -14.67
CA ARG A 85 -1.03 -20.67 -14.58
C ARG A 85 -1.39 -21.32 -15.92
N SER A 86 -2.44 -20.85 -16.59
CA SER A 86 -2.90 -21.40 -17.87
C SER A 86 -1.84 -21.30 -18.97
N GLU A 87 -1.08 -20.20 -19.00
CA GLU A 87 -0.04 -19.96 -20.00
C GLU A 87 1.36 -20.40 -19.53
N LYS A 88 1.47 -21.00 -18.34
CA LYS A 88 2.72 -21.45 -17.71
C LYS A 88 3.77 -20.35 -17.60
N ILE A 89 3.32 -19.13 -17.32
CA ILE A 89 4.18 -17.98 -17.11
C ILE A 89 4.54 -17.92 -15.61
N PRO A 90 5.83 -17.98 -15.24
CA PRO A 90 6.23 -17.88 -13.84
C PRO A 90 5.97 -16.47 -13.29
N LEU A 91 5.76 -16.36 -11.99
CA LEU A 91 5.71 -15.05 -11.32
C LEU A 91 7.03 -14.29 -11.52
N PHE A 92 6.92 -12.98 -11.73
CA PHE A 92 8.03 -12.11 -12.14
C PHE A 92 8.04 -10.78 -11.38
N SER A 93 9.19 -10.10 -11.40
CA SER A 93 9.39 -8.77 -10.82
C SER A 93 8.85 -7.62 -11.69
N LEU A 94 8.50 -6.49 -11.10
CA LEU A 94 7.92 -5.36 -11.87
C LEU A 94 8.93 -4.63 -12.74
N GLU A 95 10.14 -4.40 -12.26
CA GLU A 95 11.14 -3.54 -12.91
C GLU A 95 11.68 -4.18 -14.18
N SER A 96 12.20 -5.42 -14.09
CA SER A 96 12.80 -6.11 -15.23
C SER A 96 11.89 -7.16 -15.88
N ARG A 97 10.80 -7.58 -15.23
CA ARG A 97 10.01 -8.76 -15.59
C ARG A 97 10.84 -10.03 -15.67
N THR A 98 11.78 -10.18 -14.73
CA THR A 98 12.54 -11.42 -14.56
C THR A 98 11.70 -12.39 -13.73
N PRO A 99 11.60 -13.68 -14.12
CA PRO A 99 11.05 -14.73 -13.26
C PRO A 99 11.72 -14.75 -11.89
N LEU A 100 10.97 -14.99 -10.81
CA LEU A 100 11.54 -14.95 -9.45
C LEU A 100 12.61 -16.02 -9.20
N SER A 101 12.56 -17.15 -9.91
CA SER A 101 13.62 -18.18 -9.86
C SER A 101 14.99 -17.69 -10.38
N GLY A 102 15.03 -16.54 -11.06
CA GLY A 102 16.27 -15.92 -11.57
C GLY A 102 16.91 -14.89 -10.63
N PHE A 103 16.45 -14.79 -9.39
CA PHE A 103 17.01 -13.91 -8.36
C PHE A 103 17.92 -14.69 -7.42
N ASP A 104 18.86 -14.01 -6.75
CA ASP A 104 19.69 -14.62 -5.71
C ASP A 104 18.93 -14.70 -4.38
N ILE A 105 18.10 -13.69 -4.10
CA ILE A 105 17.34 -13.56 -2.85
C ILE A 105 15.89 -13.17 -3.15
N ILE A 106 14.93 -13.79 -2.46
CA ILE A 106 13.54 -13.32 -2.39
C ILE A 106 13.23 -13.02 -0.92
N GLY A 107 12.91 -11.75 -0.62
CA GLY A 107 12.62 -11.29 0.73
C GLY A 107 11.15 -10.97 0.95
N PHE A 108 10.47 -11.73 1.81
CA PHE A 108 9.07 -11.51 2.17
C PHE A 108 8.90 -10.57 3.36
N SER A 109 8.06 -9.53 3.20
CA SER A 109 7.62 -8.68 4.30
C SER A 109 6.31 -9.22 4.92
N LEU A 110 6.40 -9.86 6.09
CA LEU A 110 5.28 -10.50 6.79
C LEU A 110 4.61 -9.53 7.78
N GLN A 111 3.48 -8.96 7.39
CA GLN A 111 2.76 -7.95 8.18
C GLN A 111 1.65 -8.53 9.06
N TYR A 112 1.01 -9.62 8.63
CA TYR A 112 -0.09 -10.27 9.33
C TYR A 112 -0.19 -11.75 8.93
N GLU A 113 -0.72 -12.58 9.81
CA GLU A 113 -0.66 -14.05 9.70
C GLU A 113 -1.52 -14.61 8.57
N LEU A 114 -2.64 -13.95 8.25
CA LEU A 114 -3.55 -14.35 7.17
C LEU A 114 -2.96 -14.18 5.75
N SER A 115 -1.72 -13.71 5.64
CA SER A 115 -0.98 -13.63 4.36
C SER A 115 -0.11 -14.86 4.09
N TYR A 116 -0.01 -15.82 5.02
CA TYR A 116 0.93 -16.94 4.93
C TYR A 116 0.68 -17.84 3.71
N THR A 117 -0.59 -18.09 3.36
CA THR A 117 -0.96 -18.83 2.15
C THR A 117 -0.52 -18.13 0.87
N ASN A 118 -0.47 -16.80 0.86
CA ASN A 118 0.03 -16.03 -0.28
C ASN A 118 1.54 -16.21 -0.48
N VAL A 119 2.32 -16.42 0.59
CA VAL A 119 3.75 -16.77 0.48
C VAL A 119 3.91 -18.07 -0.31
N LEU A 120 3.18 -19.12 0.08
CA LEU A 120 3.18 -20.42 -0.62
C LEU A 120 2.71 -20.26 -2.08
N ASN A 121 1.67 -19.47 -2.33
CA ASN A 121 1.18 -19.18 -3.68
C ASN A 121 2.27 -18.55 -4.57
N MET A 122 2.98 -17.55 -4.04
CA MET A 122 4.05 -16.85 -4.77
C MET A 122 5.23 -17.78 -5.06
N LEU A 123 5.62 -18.64 -4.12
CA LEU A 123 6.66 -19.66 -4.33
C LEU A 123 6.25 -20.67 -5.41
N GLN A 124 5.02 -21.20 -5.34
CA GLN A 124 4.50 -22.16 -6.32
C GLN A 124 4.42 -21.55 -7.73
N LEU A 125 3.90 -20.32 -7.87
CA LEU A 125 3.85 -19.61 -9.15
C LEU A 125 5.22 -19.30 -9.73
N SER A 126 6.26 -19.29 -8.90
CA SER A 126 7.65 -19.06 -9.31
C SER A 126 8.39 -20.36 -9.65
N ASN A 127 7.73 -21.52 -9.55
CA ASN A 127 8.35 -22.84 -9.64
C ASN A 127 9.48 -23.04 -8.62
N ILE A 128 9.35 -22.49 -7.42
CA ILE A 128 10.29 -22.66 -6.32
C ILE A 128 9.70 -23.69 -5.33
N PRO A 129 10.48 -24.68 -4.86
CA PRO A 129 10.02 -25.62 -3.86
C PRO A 129 9.46 -24.91 -2.61
N LEU A 130 8.28 -25.36 -2.16
CA LEU A 130 7.59 -24.77 -1.02
C LEU A 130 8.39 -24.96 0.27
N LEU A 131 8.90 -26.16 0.51
CA LEU A 131 9.67 -26.48 1.70
C LEU A 131 11.13 -26.11 1.50
N SER A 132 11.74 -25.49 2.52
CA SER A 132 13.14 -25.09 2.55
C SER A 132 14.08 -26.27 2.30
N LYS A 133 13.78 -27.43 2.89
CA LYS A 133 14.57 -28.67 2.76
C LYS A 133 14.66 -29.21 1.33
N ASP A 134 13.71 -28.86 0.46
CA ASP A 134 13.66 -29.33 -0.93
C ASP A 134 14.40 -28.38 -1.89
N ARG A 135 14.96 -27.28 -1.40
CA ARG A 135 15.68 -26.28 -2.20
C ARG A 135 17.14 -26.64 -2.37
N THR A 136 17.59 -26.64 -3.62
CA THR A 136 19.00 -26.81 -3.99
C THR A 136 19.76 -25.48 -4.01
N PHE A 137 21.04 -25.53 -4.37
CA PHE A 137 21.86 -24.34 -4.59
C PHE A 137 21.34 -23.45 -5.74
N ASP A 138 20.66 -24.01 -6.74
CA ASP A 138 20.15 -23.27 -7.90
C ASP A 138 18.89 -22.43 -7.60
N HIS A 139 18.30 -22.61 -6.42
CA HIS A 139 17.11 -21.88 -6.01
C HIS A 139 17.49 -20.63 -5.21
N PRO A 140 16.72 -19.52 -5.34
CA PRO A 140 16.94 -18.32 -4.55
C PRO A 140 16.93 -18.62 -3.05
N LEU A 141 17.67 -17.80 -2.29
CA LEU A 141 17.54 -17.76 -0.84
C LEU A 141 16.22 -17.08 -0.46
N ILE A 142 15.36 -17.78 0.27
CA ILE A 142 14.08 -17.26 0.72
C ILE A 142 14.24 -16.70 2.12
N ILE A 143 14.16 -15.38 2.24
CA ILE A 143 14.25 -14.67 3.52
C ILE A 143 12.89 -14.05 3.89
N ALA A 144 12.64 -13.85 5.18
CA ALA A 144 11.44 -13.16 5.64
C ALA A 144 11.71 -12.24 6.83
N GLY A 145 10.99 -11.12 6.90
CA GLY A 145 11.05 -10.17 8.00
C GLY A 145 9.68 -9.54 8.28
N GLY A 146 9.66 -8.50 9.11
CA GLY A 146 8.43 -7.83 9.55
C GLY A 146 7.90 -8.36 10.89
N PRO A 147 6.80 -7.78 11.43
CA PRO A 147 6.32 -8.09 12.78
C PRO A 147 6.03 -9.57 13.02
N CYS A 148 5.50 -10.28 12.03
CA CYS A 148 5.19 -11.70 12.15
C CYS A 148 6.44 -12.58 12.27
N ALA A 149 7.62 -12.12 11.81
CA ALA A 149 8.88 -12.86 11.99
C ALA A 149 9.31 -12.98 13.47
N LEU A 150 8.66 -12.24 14.39
CA LEU A 150 8.87 -12.41 15.83
C LEU A 150 8.16 -13.62 16.42
N ASN A 151 7.27 -14.27 15.65
CA ASN A 151 6.88 -15.67 15.85
C ASN A 151 7.11 -16.44 14.54
N PRO A 152 8.36 -16.86 14.26
CA PRO A 152 8.73 -17.42 12.95
C PRO A 152 8.24 -18.86 12.76
N GLU A 153 7.95 -19.58 13.84
CA GLU A 153 7.76 -21.03 13.83
C GLU A 153 6.66 -21.53 12.88
N PRO A 154 5.49 -20.89 12.72
CA PRO A 154 4.49 -21.35 11.78
C PRO A 154 4.95 -21.38 10.31
N LEU A 155 6.02 -20.64 9.98
CA LEU A 155 6.61 -20.59 8.63
C LEU A 155 8.01 -21.22 8.56
N ALA A 156 8.50 -21.83 9.64
CA ALA A 156 9.86 -22.37 9.74
C ALA A 156 10.22 -23.37 8.63
N ASP A 157 9.25 -24.18 8.17
CA ASP A 157 9.49 -25.16 7.11
C ASP A 157 9.57 -24.55 5.70
N PHE A 158 9.15 -23.29 5.52
CA PHE A 158 9.04 -22.64 4.21
C PHE A 158 10.08 -21.54 4.00
N ILE A 159 10.68 -20.99 5.05
CA ILE A 159 11.61 -19.86 4.97
C ILE A 159 13.01 -20.34 5.35
N ASP A 160 14.01 -19.96 4.56
CA ASP A 160 15.40 -20.36 4.83
C ASP A 160 16.01 -19.50 5.96
N VAL A 161 15.68 -18.21 5.97
CA VAL A 161 16.26 -17.23 6.91
C VAL A 161 15.22 -16.20 7.35
N PHE A 162 15.09 -15.98 8.66
CA PHE A 162 14.31 -14.87 9.22
C PHE A 162 15.21 -13.73 9.69
N CYS A 163 14.82 -12.52 9.33
CA CYS A 163 15.39 -11.27 9.83
C CYS A 163 14.58 -10.80 11.04
N ILE A 164 15.17 -10.89 12.23
CA ILE A 164 14.49 -10.59 13.49
C ILE A 164 14.67 -9.11 13.85
N GLY A 165 13.66 -8.29 13.56
CA GLY A 165 13.63 -6.88 13.92
C GLY A 165 13.83 -5.93 12.75
N GLU A 166 14.57 -4.86 13.01
CA GLU A 166 14.77 -3.76 12.05
C GLU A 166 15.88 -4.10 11.07
N SER A 167 15.60 -3.97 9.77
CA SER A 167 16.39 -4.60 8.71
C SER A 167 17.25 -3.62 7.90
N GLU A 168 17.21 -2.33 8.21
CA GLU A 168 17.89 -1.28 7.44
C GLU A 168 19.40 -1.54 7.30
N GLU A 169 20.08 -1.87 8.39
CA GLU A 169 21.51 -2.26 8.38
C GLU A 169 21.68 -3.75 8.07
N LEU A 170 20.84 -4.59 8.69
CA LEU A 170 20.92 -6.05 8.57
C LEU A 170 20.81 -6.54 7.13
N ILE A 171 19.98 -5.91 6.28
CA ILE A 171 19.82 -6.33 4.89
C ILE A 171 21.11 -6.13 4.09
N VAL A 172 21.91 -5.11 4.43
CA VAL A 172 23.20 -4.85 3.79
C VAL A 172 24.24 -5.89 4.22
N GLU A 173 24.26 -6.25 5.51
CA GLU A 173 25.08 -7.35 6.05
C GLU A 173 24.73 -8.68 5.36
N LEU A 174 23.43 -8.99 5.23
CA LEU A 174 22.93 -10.20 4.57
C LEU A 174 23.34 -10.28 3.10
N VAL A 175 23.12 -9.21 2.34
CA VAL A 175 23.47 -9.18 0.91
C VAL A 175 24.98 -9.33 0.70
N SER A 176 25.78 -8.69 1.55
CA SER A 176 27.25 -8.83 1.52
C SER A 176 27.67 -10.27 1.80
N CYS A 177 27.08 -10.91 2.82
CA CYS A 177 27.35 -12.31 3.16
C CYS A 177 26.96 -13.27 2.02
N VAL A 178 25.77 -13.10 1.43
CA VAL A 178 25.33 -13.90 0.28
C VAL A 178 26.29 -13.73 -0.91
N LYS A 179 26.73 -12.50 -1.18
CA LYS A 179 27.69 -12.22 -2.25
C LYS A 179 29.04 -12.92 -2.03
N GLU A 180 29.56 -12.95 -0.81
CA GLU A 180 30.82 -13.63 -0.47
C GLU A 180 30.70 -15.16 -0.57
N HIS A 181 29.53 -15.71 -0.26
CA HIS A 181 29.28 -17.15 -0.21
C HIS A 181 28.55 -17.68 -1.45
N ARG A 182 28.38 -16.87 -2.51
CA ARG A 182 27.64 -17.24 -3.73
C ARG A 182 28.18 -18.46 -4.48
N ASN A 183 29.43 -18.87 -4.22
CA ASN A 183 30.06 -20.03 -4.85
C ASN A 183 30.23 -21.22 -3.88
N LYS A 184 29.65 -21.11 -2.68
CA LYS A 184 29.70 -22.12 -1.61
C LYS A 184 28.43 -22.96 -1.59
N SER A 185 28.43 -24.07 -0.86
CA SER A 185 27.20 -24.85 -0.69
C SER A 185 26.13 -24.03 0.03
N ARG A 186 24.84 -24.40 -0.15
CA ARG A 186 23.73 -23.74 0.55
C ARG A 186 23.89 -23.83 2.06
N GLU A 187 24.37 -24.97 2.57
CA GLU A 187 24.63 -25.18 4.00
C GLU A 187 25.73 -24.25 4.52
N GLU A 188 26.84 -24.10 3.78
CA GLU A 188 27.91 -23.16 4.14
C GLU A 188 27.40 -21.71 4.15
N MET A 189 26.58 -21.32 3.19
CA MET A 189 25.95 -20.00 3.14
C MET A 189 25.02 -19.77 4.33
N LEU A 190 24.15 -20.73 4.66
CA LEU A 190 23.24 -20.64 5.81
C LEU A 190 24.02 -20.56 7.13
N MET A 191 25.12 -21.30 7.25
CA MET A 191 26.00 -21.25 8.42
C MET A 191 26.73 -19.90 8.56
N ALA A 192 27.10 -19.26 7.45
CA ALA A 192 27.65 -17.92 7.47
C ALA A 192 26.59 -16.89 7.90
N LEU A 193 25.38 -17.00 7.36
CA LEU A 193 24.25 -16.12 7.69
C LEU A 193 23.80 -16.26 9.15
N SER A 194 23.80 -17.47 9.71
CA SER A 194 23.40 -17.71 11.11
C SER A 194 24.34 -17.08 12.14
N ARG A 195 25.53 -16.62 11.73
CA ARG A 195 26.48 -15.90 12.59
C ARG A 195 26.21 -14.39 12.65
N ILE A 196 25.38 -13.87 11.75
CA ILE A 196 24.98 -12.47 11.77
C ILE A 196 23.96 -12.27 12.90
N GLU A 197 24.17 -11.25 13.74
CA GLU A 197 23.24 -10.94 14.83
C GLU A 197 21.84 -10.66 14.26
N SER A 198 20.81 -11.18 14.93
CA SER A 198 19.40 -11.04 14.55
C SER A 198 18.95 -11.86 13.34
N VAL A 199 19.78 -12.80 12.89
CA VAL A 199 19.42 -13.79 11.88
C VAL A 199 19.00 -15.10 12.56
N TYR A 200 17.85 -15.64 12.14
CA TYR A 200 17.36 -16.95 12.56
C TYR A 200 17.27 -17.89 11.35
N VAL A 201 17.95 -19.04 11.41
CA VAL A 201 17.94 -20.08 10.37
C VAL A 201 17.20 -21.31 10.91
N PRO A 202 15.91 -21.53 10.54
CA PRO A 202 15.07 -22.52 11.21
C PRO A 202 15.59 -23.96 11.13
N SER A 203 16.25 -24.32 10.02
CA SER A 203 16.81 -25.66 9.79
C SER A 203 17.89 -26.06 10.79
N PHE A 204 18.46 -25.10 11.52
CA PHE A 204 19.48 -25.33 12.53
C PHE A 204 18.93 -25.54 13.94
N TYR A 205 17.60 -25.54 14.11
CA TYR A 205 16.96 -25.70 15.42
C TYR A 205 15.91 -26.81 15.38
N GLY A 206 15.95 -27.70 16.37
CA GLY A 206 14.94 -28.70 16.64
C GLY A 206 14.01 -28.26 17.77
N VAL A 207 12.79 -28.79 17.77
CA VAL A 207 11.79 -28.57 18.82
C VAL A 207 11.38 -29.93 19.38
N ASP A 208 11.58 -30.13 20.67
CA ASP A 208 11.07 -31.31 21.38
C ASP A 208 9.76 -30.95 22.09
N TYR A 209 8.80 -31.87 22.07
CA TYR A 209 7.46 -31.68 22.63
C TYR A 209 7.19 -32.64 23.79
N HIS A 210 6.38 -32.20 24.73
CA HIS A 210 5.74 -33.07 25.71
C HIS A 210 4.63 -33.91 25.06
N PRO A 211 4.17 -35.00 25.72
CA PRO A 211 3.07 -35.84 25.20
C PRO A 211 1.75 -35.09 24.98
N ASP A 212 1.52 -33.99 25.71
CA ASP A 212 0.35 -33.12 25.56
C ASP A 212 0.48 -32.11 24.41
N GLY A 213 1.63 -32.14 23.70
CA GLY A 213 1.92 -31.25 22.57
C GLY A 213 2.45 -29.87 22.97
N THR A 214 2.69 -29.58 24.25
CA THR A 214 3.41 -28.36 24.67
C THR A 214 4.90 -28.48 24.36
N ILE A 215 5.59 -27.36 24.18
CA ILE A 215 7.03 -27.36 23.87
C ILE A 215 7.79 -27.69 25.14
N LYS A 216 8.70 -28.67 25.04
CA LYS A 216 9.64 -29.03 26.09
C LYS A 216 10.89 -28.17 26.01
N GLU A 217 11.52 -28.11 24.84
CA GLU A 217 12.75 -27.32 24.63
C GLU A 217 13.01 -27.02 23.14
N PHE A 218 13.72 -25.92 22.91
CA PHE A 218 14.35 -25.60 21.63
C PHE A 218 15.82 -25.96 21.72
N LYS A 219 16.35 -26.71 20.75
CA LYS A 219 17.76 -27.13 20.74
C LYS A 219 18.45 -26.79 19.42
N PRO A 220 19.64 -26.17 19.46
CA PRO A 220 20.54 -26.12 18.31
C PRO A 220 20.85 -27.53 17.79
N LEU A 221 20.81 -27.70 16.48
CA LEU A 221 21.20 -28.94 15.78
C LEU A 221 22.64 -28.87 15.27
N VAL A 222 23.23 -27.68 15.26
CA VAL A 222 24.62 -27.41 14.85
C VAL A 222 25.35 -26.64 15.95
N GLU A 223 26.68 -26.73 15.96
CA GLU A 223 27.51 -26.03 16.93
C GLU A 223 27.66 -24.54 16.60
N ASN A 224 28.01 -23.73 17.61
CA ASN A 224 28.36 -22.31 17.45
C ASN A 224 27.24 -21.41 16.87
N ILE A 225 25.97 -21.74 17.11
CA ILE A 225 24.82 -20.88 16.83
C ILE A 225 24.14 -20.42 18.13
N PRO A 226 23.54 -19.22 18.15
CA PRO A 226 22.92 -18.68 19.37
C PRO A 226 21.63 -19.44 19.72
N LEU A 227 21.45 -19.81 20.99
CA LEU A 227 20.18 -20.39 21.47
C LEU A 227 19.02 -19.40 21.41
N ARG A 228 19.31 -18.11 21.66
CA ARG A 228 18.34 -17.01 21.61
C ARG A 228 18.77 -15.96 20.58
N ILE A 229 17.86 -15.61 19.71
CA ILE A 229 18.12 -14.67 18.61
C ILE A 229 17.64 -13.30 19.04
N LYS A 230 18.59 -12.41 19.30
CA LYS A 230 18.33 -11.04 19.72
C LYS A 230 17.85 -10.20 18.55
N ARG A 231 16.74 -9.50 18.74
CA ARG A 231 16.16 -8.58 17.75
C ARG A 231 17.07 -7.37 17.49
N ARG A 232 17.18 -6.98 16.22
CA ARG A 232 17.90 -5.77 15.79
C ARG A 232 17.05 -4.52 16.08
N VAL A 233 17.72 -3.50 16.60
CA VAL A 233 17.16 -2.17 16.87
C VAL A 233 18.18 -1.17 16.35
N VAL A 234 17.76 -0.30 15.42
CA VAL A 234 18.65 0.68 14.77
C VAL A 234 18.56 2.05 15.44
N ASP A 235 19.56 2.91 15.24
CA ASP A 235 19.41 4.33 15.55
C ASP A 235 18.58 5.01 14.46
N LEU A 236 17.34 5.38 14.80
CA LEU A 236 16.38 5.94 13.84
C LEU A 236 16.86 7.27 13.23
N GLU A 237 17.60 8.11 13.98
CA GLU A 237 18.06 9.40 13.46
C GLU A 237 19.11 9.20 12.36
N GLN A 238 20.01 8.23 12.56
CA GLN A 238 21.09 7.91 11.63
C GLN A 238 20.62 7.08 10.43
N GLN A 239 19.49 6.38 10.56
CA GLN A 239 18.99 5.56 9.46
C GLN A 239 18.42 6.37 8.30
N PRO A 240 18.63 5.91 7.06
CA PRO A 240 18.01 6.51 5.89
C PRO A 240 16.49 6.43 5.98
N ALA A 241 15.83 7.47 5.47
CA ALA A 241 14.39 7.48 5.26
C ALA A 241 14.09 7.31 3.76
N SER A 242 12.87 6.86 3.45
CA SER A 242 12.39 6.80 2.07
C SER A 242 12.04 8.21 1.58
N ILE A 243 13.00 8.86 0.92
CA ILE A 243 12.92 10.26 0.47
C ILE A 243 12.68 10.37 -1.04
N LYS A 244 12.91 9.28 -1.78
CA LYS A 244 12.61 9.16 -3.22
C LYS A 244 11.75 7.92 -3.50
N PRO A 245 10.61 7.72 -2.78
CA PRO A 245 9.80 6.53 -2.97
C PRO A 245 9.27 6.48 -4.40
N ILE A 246 9.05 5.26 -4.87
CA ILE A 246 8.38 5.03 -6.16
C ILE A 246 6.99 5.66 -6.14
N VAL A 247 6.65 6.35 -7.23
CA VAL A 247 5.37 7.02 -7.39
C VAL A 247 4.46 6.14 -8.24
N PRO A 248 3.46 5.47 -7.66
CA PRO A 248 2.62 4.51 -8.37
C PRO A 248 1.79 5.20 -9.45
N PHE A 249 1.54 4.52 -10.57
CA PHE A 249 0.60 5.01 -11.58
C PHE A 249 -0.84 4.99 -11.05
N ILE A 250 -1.21 3.95 -10.31
CA ILE A 250 -2.56 3.77 -9.77
C ILE A 250 -2.68 4.27 -8.33
N GLU A 251 -3.92 4.48 -7.89
CA GLU A 251 -4.23 4.76 -6.49
C GLU A 251 -3.92 3.54 -5.62
N ILE A 252 -3.18 3.78 -4.53
CA ILE A 252 -2.83 2.77 -3.52
C ILE A 252 -3.52 3.11 -2.19
N ALA A 253 -3.54 2.18 -1.23
CA ALA A 253 -4.26 2.36 0.03
C ALA A 253 -3.80 3.60 0.85
N HIS A 254 -2.51 3.91 0.83
CA HIS A 254 -1.95 5.13 1.42
C HIS A 254 -1.16 5.92 0.37
N ASP A 255 -1.89 6.53 -0.58
CA ASP A 255 -1.32 7.26 -1.72
C ASP A 255 -0.90 8.70 -1.38
N ARG A 256 0.12 8.83 -0.52
CA ARG A 256 0.67 10.09 0.00
C ARG A 256 2.13 9.94 0.40
N ALA A 257 2.83 11.06 0.58
CA ALA A 257 4.21 11.06 1.04
C ALA A 257 4.27 10.64 2.53
N GLY A 258 4.79 9.44 2.81
CA GLY A 258 4.95 8.94 4.17
C GLY A 258 6.25 9.43 4.78
N LEU A 259 6.17 10.18 5.88
CA LEU A 259 7.32 10.65 6.66
C LEU A 259 7.34 9.96 8.02
N GLU A 260 8.30 9.07 8.28
CA GLU A 260 8.43 8.41 9.60
C GLU A 260 9.00 9.39 10.61
N ILE A 261 8.16 9.88 11.52
CA ILE A 261 8.58 10.88 12.53
C ILE A 261 9.15 10.22 13.78
N GLN A 262 8.70 9.00 14.11
CA GLN A 262 9.14 8.24 15.28
C GLN A 262 8.76 6.77 15.12
N ARG A 263 9.50 5.90 15.82
CA ARG A 263 9.30 4.45 15.87
C ARG A 263 9.16 3.98 17.31
N GLY A 264 8.21 3.09 17.55
CA GLY A 264 7.84 2.63 18.89
C GLY A 264 6.71 3.42 19.53
N CYS A 265 6.28 2.97 20.70
CA CYS A 265 5.20 3.58 21.48
C CYS A 265 5.47 3.41 22.97
N GLY A 266 5.47 4.51 23.73
CA GLY A 266 5.73 4.49 25.18
C GLY A 266 4.54 4.05 26.04
N ARG A 267 3.34 3.91 25.48
CA ARG A 267 2.09 3.79 26.26
C ARG A 267 1.88 2.42 26.91
N GLY A 268 2.42 1.34 26.31
CA GLY A 268 2.40 0.01 26.92
C GLY A 268 1.01 -0.61 27.11
N CYS A 269 0.11 -0.46 26.12
CA CYS A 269 -1.19 -1.14 26.13
C CYS A 269 -1.00 -2.66 26.05
N ARG A 270 -1.55 -3.43 26.99
CA ARG A 270 -1.18 -4.84 27.25
C ARG A 270 -1.54 -5.85 26.15
N PHE A 271 -2.46 -5.48 25.26
CA PHE A 271 -2.82 -6.25 24.08
C PHE A 271 -1.99 -5.91 22.84
N CYS A 272 -1.30 -4.76 22.84
CA CYS A 272 -0.73 -4.17 21.63
C CYS A 272 0.70 -4.65 21.42
N GLN A 273 0.90 -5.61 20.51
CA GLN A 273 2.22 -6.13 20.16
C GLN A 273 3.22 -5.02 19.78
N ALA A 274 2.82 -4.11 18.89
CA ALA A 274 3.63 -2.96 18.46
C ALA A 274 4.11 -2.08 19.64
N GLY A 275 3.35 -2.02 20.74
CA GLY A 275 3.73 -1.30 21.96
C GLY A 275 4.86 -1.94 22.78
N PHE A 276 5.23 -3.18 22.48
CA PHE A 276 6.34 -3.90 23.11
C PHE A 276 7.45 -4.19 22.11
N ILE A 277 7.12 -4.73 20.93
CA ILE A 277 8.13 -5.18 19.96
C ILE A 277 8.91 -4.06 19.30
N TYR A 278 8.45 -2.80 19.34
CA TYR A 278 9.17 -1.65 18.76
C TYR A 278 9.87 -0.79 19.80
N ARG A 279 9.91 -1.21 21.08
CA ARG A 279 10.66 -0.47 22.11
C ARG A 279 12.17 -0.47 21.78
N PRO A 280 12.91 0.60 22.12
CA PRO A 280 12.45 1.83 22.77
C PRO A 280 11.81 2.82 21.78
N LEU A 281 11.05 3.78 22.31
CA LEU A 281 10.54 4.90 21.52
C LEU A 281 11.71 5.78 21.04
N ARG A 282 11.83 5.98 19.73
CA ARG A 282 12.86 6.79 19.09
C ARG A 282 12.18 7.76 18.13
N ALA A 283 12.59 9.03 18.15
CA ALA A 283 12.05 10.09 17.30
C ALA A 283 13.16 10.68 16.43
N ARG A 284 12.79 11.20 15.26
CA ARG A 284 13.71 11.98 14.43
C ARG A 284 13.72 13.44 14.83
N SER A 285 14.84 14.12 14.63
CA SER A 285 14.94 15.55 14.92
C SER A 285 14.06 16.40 13.98
N LEU A 286 13.59 17.56 14.47
CA LEU A 286 12.82 18.51 13.66
C LEU A 286 13.54 18.89 12.36
N ASN A 287 14.86 19.14 12.43
CA ASN A 287 15.67 19.52 11.28
C ASN A 287 15.70 18.42 10.21
N THR A 288 15.94 17.17 10.63
CA THR A 288 15.91 16.00 9.76
C THR A 288 14.54 15.84 9.09
N LEU A 289 13.46 16.00 9.85
CA LEU A 289 12.10 15.86 9.33
C LEU A 289 11.73 16.97 8.33
N LEU A 290 12.14 18.22 8.56
CA LEU A 290 11.91 19.30 7.60
C LEU A 290 12.68 19.06 6.30
N LYS A 291 13.94 18.65 6.37
CA LYS A 291 14.75 18.24 5.21
C LYS A 291 14.07 17.14 4.40
N GLN A 292 13.69 16.05 5.08
CA GLN A 292 13.06 14.89 4.45
C GLN A 292 11.71 15.27 3.83
N SER A 293 10.90 16.10 4.51
CA SER A 293 9.61 16.57 4.00
C SER A 293 9.74 17.38 2.71
N GLN A 294 10.76 18.22 2.61
CA GLN A 294 11.03 19.02 1.40
C GLN A 294 11.50 18.13 0.25
N GLN A 295 12.37 17.17 0.53
CA GLN A 295 12.91 16.27 -0.48
C GLN A 295 11.83 15.33 -1.02
N ILE A 296 11.04 14.67 -0.15
CA ILE A 296 10.01 13.73 -0.59
C ILE A 296 8.98 14.42 -1.50
N ILE A 297 8.58 15.65 -1.21
CA ILE A 297 7.65 16.41 -2.07
C ILE A 297 8.28 16.76 -3.41
N ARG A 298 9.57 17.14 -3.42
CA ARG A 298 10.31 17.44 -4.66
C ARG A 298 10.42 16.20 -5.56
N GLU A 299 10.76 15.05 -4.98
CA GLU A 299 11.00 13.80 -5.73
C GLU A 299 9.70 13.11 -6.18
N THR A 300 8.59 13.30 -5.44
CA THR A 300 7.33 12.58 -5.72
C THR A 300 6.28 13.44 -6.39
N GLY A 301 6.21 14.73 -6.03
CA GLY A 301 5.13 15.63 -6.42
C GLY A 301 3.82 15.40 -5.66
N TYR A 302 3.83 14.68 -4.53
CA TYR A 302 2.65 14.50 -3.69
C TYR A 302 2.09 15.84 -3.19
N GLU A 303 0.78 15.91 -3.01
CA GLU A 303 0.06 17.07 -2.45
C GLU A 303 -0.33 16.85 -0.98
N GLU A 304 0.03 15.69 -0.41
CA GLU A 304 -0.24 15.33 0.98
C GLU A 304 0.98 14.64 1.61
N ILE A 305 1.39 15.07 2.82
CA ILE A 305 2.35 14.37 3.67
C ILE A 305 1.60 13.70 4.83
N SER A 306 1.88 12.43 5.07
CA SER A 306 1.43 11.69 6.26
C SER A 306 2.57 11.56 7.26
N LEU A 307 2.35 12.00 8.49
CA LEU A 307 3.34 11.84 9.57
C LEU A 307 3.17 10.45 10.20
N GLY A 308 3.94 9.50 9.69
CA GLY A 308 3.92 8.09 10.07
C GLY A 308 4.51 7.87 11.45
N SER A 309 3.69 7.31 12.35
CA SER A 309 4.10 6.77 13.65
C SER A 309 2.96 5.99 14.31
N LEU A 310 3.24 5.35 15.45
CA LEU A 310 2.21 4.71 16.27
C LEU A 310 1.39 5.72 17.10
N SER A 311 1.88 6.95 17.31
CA SER A 311 1.21 7.98 18.11
C SER A 311 1.78 9.37 17.84
N SER A 312 1.36 10.05 16.76
CA SER A 312 2.07 11.23 16.24
C SER A 312 2.12 12.42 17.21
N THR A 313 1.17 12.49 18.14
CA THR A 313 1.11 13.54 19.17
C THR A 313 2.07 13.32 20.34
N ASP A 314 2.73 12.15 20.42
CA ASP A 314 3.78 11.88 21.42
C ASP A 314 5.17 12.37 20.95
N HIS A 315 5.29 12.88 19.71
CA HIS A 315 6.54 13.43 19.20
C HIS A 315 6.86 14.78 19.89
N PRO A 316 8.09 14.99 20.42
CA PRO A 316 8.45 16.19 21.17
C PRO A 316 8.16 17.51 20.43
N ASP A 317 8.53 17.57 19.13
CA ASP A 317 8.41 18.78 18.30
C ASP A 317 7.21 18.80 17.33
N ILE A 318 6.13 18.06 17.61
CA ILE A 318 5.02 17.91 16.64
C ILE A 318 4.45 19.25 16.15
N MET A 319 4.31 20.24 17.03
CA MET A 319 3.79 21.57 16.67
C MET A 319 4.74 22.34 15.76
N ASN A 320 6.04 22.30 16.04
CA ASN A 320 7.06 22.97 15.25
C ASN A 320 7.20 22.30 13.88
N LEU A 321 7.11 20.97 13.82
CA LEU A 321 7.12 20.20 12.58
C LEU A 321 5.96 20.60 11.68
N VAL A 322 4.74 20.59 12.22
CA VAL A 322 3.53 20.98 11.49
C VAL A 322 3.65 22.39 10.91
N ARG A 323 4.02 23.38 11.73
CA ARG A 323 4.21 24.77 11.30
C ARG A 323 5.36 24.90 10.30
N GLY A 324 6.43 24.14 10.48
CA GLY A 324 7.58 24.13 9.61
C GLY A 324 7.21 23.62 8.21
N ILE A 325 6.56 22.47 8.11
CA ILE A 325 6.10 21.91 6.83
C ILE A 325 5.16 22.89 6.11
N GLU A 326 4.23 23.51 6.83
CA GLU A 326 3.31 24.51 6.28
C GLU A 326 4.09 25.69 5.65
N ARG A 327 5.06 26.27 6.38
CA ARG A 327 5.88 27.40 5.91
C ARG A 327 6.80 27.03 4.73
N CYS A 328 7.36 25.82 4.74
CA CYS A 328 8.28 25.35 3.70
C CYS A 328 7.60 25.16 2.34
N SER A 329 6.30 24.85 2.36
CA SER A 329 5.63 24.29 1.19
C SER A 329 5.49 25.27 0.03
N GLY A 330 5.38 26.59 0.26
CA GLY A 330 5.13 27.59 -0.80
C GLY A 330 3.92 27.28 -1.69
N ARG A 331 3.13 26.26 -1.32
CA ARG A 331 2.12 25.54 -2.10
C ARG A 331 1.04 25.05 -1.12
N LYS A 332 -0.13 24.68 -1.61
CA LYS A 332 -1.21 24.14 -0.77
C LYS A 332 -0.95 22.65 -0.45
N LEU A 333 0.00 22.37 0.44
CA LEU A 333 0.31 21.02 0.89
C LEU A 333 -0.62 20.60 2.04
N SER A 334 -1.26 19.43 1.92
CA SER A 334 -2.06 18.85 3.01
C SER A 334 -1.19 18.03 3.96
N ILE A 335 -1.47 18.10 5.26
CA ILE A 335 -0.79 17.29 6.28
C ILE A 335 -1.82 16.30 6.84
N SER A 336 -1.42 15.04 7.00
CA SER A 336 -2.28 13.97 7.49
C SER A 336 -1.68 13.31 8.72
N LEU A 337 -2.49 13.17 9.76
CA LEU A 337 -2.12 12.60 11.05
C LEU A 337 -2.97 11.34 11.29
N PRO A 338 -2.56 10.18 10.77
CA PRO A 338 -3.38 8.95 10.85
C PRO A 338 -3.51 8.41 12.27
N SER A 339 -2.52 8.66 13.14
CA SER A 339 -2.41 8.11 14.49
C SER A 339 -2.57 9.20 15.56
N LEU A 340 -3.71 9.90 15.54
CA LEU A 340 -4.07 10.89 16.58
C LEU A 340 -4.60 10.17 17.82
N ARG A 341 -3.80 10.09 18.89
CA ARG A 341 -4.33 9.82 20.22
C ARG A 341 -4.90 11.09 20.82
N LEU A 342 -6.02 10.94 21.53
CA LEU A 342 -6.63 12.03 22.27
C LEU A 342 -5.69 12.52 23.37
N ASN A 343 -5.21 13.75 23.22
CA ASN A 343 -4.56 14.53 24.25
C ASN A 343 -4.92 16.03 24.04
N SER A 344 -4.57 16.90 24.99
CA SER A 344 -4.81 18.34 24.89
C SER A 344 -4.23 18.97 23.61
N LEU A 345 -3.13 18.39 23.09
CA LEU A 345 -2.46 18.85 21.87
C LEU A 345 -3.26 18.58 20.59
N VAL A 346 -4.21 17.65 20.56
CA VAL A 346 -5.04 17.40 19.36
C VAL A 346 -5.81 18.66 18.96
N THR A 347 -6.36 19.38 19.95
CA THR A 347 -7.11 20.62 19.74
C THR A 347 -6.22 21.73 19.20
N GLU A 348 -5.00 21.86 19.72
CA GLU A 348 -4.01 22.85 19.30
C GLU A 348 -3.43 22.55 17.91
N VAL A 349 -3.10 21.29 17.63
CA VAL A 349 -2.67 20.85 16.29
C VAL A 349 -3.78 21.12 15.27
N SER A 350 -5.04 20.82 15.63
CA SER A 350 -6.20 21.00 14.75
C SER A 350 -6.54 22.48 14.50
N SER A 351 -6.26 23.37 15.45
CA SER A 351 -6.51 24.82 15.30
C SER A 351 -5.46 25.49 14.42
N VAL A 352 -4.20 25.05 14.50
CA VAL A 352 -3.12 25.48 13.60
C VAL A 352 -3.38 25.01 12.16
N LEU A 353 -3.97 23.83 12.00
CA LEU A 353 -4.14 23.18 10.71
C LEU A 353 -5.48 23.49 10.02
N SER A 354 -5.71 24.77 9.70
CA SER A 354 -6.87 25.22 8.92
C SER A 354 -7.03 24.53 7.54
N GLN A 355 -5.93 23.97 7.01
CA GLN A 355 -5.86 23.27 5.72
C GLN A 355 -5.92 21.73 5.80
N ILE A 356 -6.05 21.13 6.99
CA ILE A 356 -6.36 19.69 7.08
C ILE A 356 -7.73 19.45 6.45
N LYS A 357 -7.80 18.48 5.53
CA LYS A 357 -9.07 17.89 5.11
C LYS A 357 -9.67 17.16 6.32
N LYS A 358 -10.63 17.78 7.01
CA LYS A 358 -11.37 17.24 8.17
C LYS A 358 -12.37 16.15 7.74
N THR A 359 -11.90 15.08 7.10
CA THR A 359 -12.74 14.03 6.49
C THR A 359 -13.28 13.04 7.51
N GLY A 360 -12.47 12.59 8.47
CA GLY A 360 -12.93 11.85 9.66
C GLY A 360 -11.87 11.70 10.77
N LEU A 361 -12.30 11.83 12.04
CA LEU A 361 -11.43 11.68 13.22
C LEU A 361 -11.58 10.26 13.79
N THR A 362 -10.47 9.57 14.01
CA THR A 362 -10.45 8.23 14.61
C THR A 362 -10.03 8.30 16.07
N ILE A 363 -10.80 7.66 16.95
CA ILE A 363 -10.49 7.49 18.37
C ILE A 363 -10.59 5.99 18.68
N ALA A 364 -9.66 5.45 19.46
CA ALA A 364 -9.66 4.04 19.83
C ALA A 364 -9.78 3.89 21.36
N PRO A 365 -11.00 3.89 21.91
CA PRO A 365 -11.22 3.56 23.33
C PRO A 365 -10.82 2.13 23.68
N GLU A 366 -11.01 1.17 22.75
CA GLU A 366 -10.80 -0.28 22.89
C GLU A 366 -11.75 -0.95 23.90
N ALA A 367 -12.09 -0.30 25.01
CA ALA A 367 -12.98 -0.79 26.05
C ALA A 367 -14.19 0.13 26.27
N GLY A 368 -15.27 -0.42 26.84
CA GLY A 368 -16.49 0.32 27.17
C GLY A 368 -16.50 0.97 28.56
N THR A 369 -15.65 0.53 29.47
CA THR A 369 -15.63 0.98 30.88
C THR A 369 -14.22 1.35 31.32
N LYS A 370 -14.14 2.24 32.32
CA LYS A 370 -12.87 2.64 32.93
C LYS A 370 -12.12 1.44 33.54
N ARG A 371 -12.86 0.51 34.17
CA ARG A 371 -12.32 -0.73 34.72
C ARG A 371 -11.54 -1.53 33.66
N LEU A 372 -12.19 -1.88 32.54
CA LEU A 372 -11.55 -2.66 31.49
C LEU A 372 -10.45 -1.85 30.76
N SER A 373 -10.61 -0.53 30.64
CA SER A 373 -9.56 0.37 30.13
C SER A 373 -8.28 0.31 30.98
N GLN A 374 -8.41 0.21 32.31
CA GLN A 374 -7.27 0.05 33.23
C GLN A 374 -6.62 -1.33 33.09
N VAL A 375 -7.41 -2.40 32.93
CA VAL A 375 -6.94 -3.76 32.67
C VAL A 375 -6.05 -3.80 31.42
N ILE A 376 -6.46 -3.15 30.34
CA ILE A 376 -5.67 -3.12 29.09
C ILE A 376 -4.57 -2.04 29.07
N ASN A 377 -4.45 -1.25 30.13
CA ASN A 377 -3.53 -0.12 30.27
C ASN A 377 -3.71 0.95 29.17
N LYS A 378 -4.94 1.47 29.06
CA LYS A 378 -5.33 2.53 28.12
C LYS A 378 -5.95 3.70 28.90
N ASP A 379 -5.57 4.92 28.54
CA ASP A 379 -5.91 6.18 29.22
C ASP A 379 -7.05 6.96 28.53
N VAL A 380 -7.61 6.42 27.44
CA VAL A 380 -8.59 7.15 26.61
C VAL A 380 -9.88 7.48 27.39
N LEU A 381 -10.32 6.59 28.29
CA LEU A 381 -11.49 6.81 29.15
C LEU A 381 -11.20 7.64 30.40
N ASP A 382 -9.96 8.10 30.59
CA ASP A 382 -9.65 9.10 31.62
C ASP A 382 -10.01 10.53 31.18
N TYR A 383 -10.23 10.73 29.88
CA TYR A 383 -10.66 12.00 29.30
C TYR A 383 -12.19 12.07 29.14
N ASP A 384 -12.74 13.30 29.11
CA ASP A 384 -14.16 13.54 28.80
C ASP A 384 -14.43 13.34 27.30
N LEU A 385 -14.62 12.07 26.91
CA LEU A 385 -14.91 11.69 25.52
C LEU A 385 -16.14 12.41 24.92
N PRO A 386 -17.29 12.50 25.63
CA PRO A 386 -18.43 13.27 25.14
C PRO A 386 -18.10 14.72 24.80
N MET A 387 -17.34 15.41 25.65
CA MET A 387 -16.91 16.78 25.38
C MET A 387 -16.00 16.84 24.16
N ILE A 388 -14.98 16.00 24.08
CA ILE A 388 -14.01 16.04 22.97
C ILE A 388 -14.67 15.74 21.62
N ILE A 389 -15.57 14.76 21.58
CA ILE A 389 -16.34 14.43 20.36
C ILE A 389 -17.23 15.61 19.94
N ARG A 390 -17.87 16.28 20.90
CA ARG A 390 -18.68 17.47 20.64
C ARG A 390 -17.83 18.60 20.08
N ASP A 391 -16.67 18.86 20.66
CA ASP A 391 -15.72 19.88 20.21
C ASP A 391 -15.21 19.58 18.80
N ALA A 392 -14.88 18.32 18.49
CA ALA A 392 -14.50 17.91 17.15
C ALA A 392 -15.62 18.21 16.13
N TYR A 393 -16.87 17.95 16.47
CA TYR A 393 -18.00 18.31 15.60
C TYR A 393 -18.16 19.82 15.42
N TYR A 394 -17.95 20.63 16.47
CA TYR A 394 -17.96 22.09 16.38
C TYR A 394 -16.83 22.62 15.51
N GLN A 395 -15.66 21.98 15.55
CA GLN A 395 -14.50 22.32 14.71
C GLN A 395 -14.65 21.88 13.24
N GLY A 396 -15.78 21.26 12.86
CA GLY A 396 -16.12 20.99 11.47
C GLY A 396 -15.93 19.54 11.02
N TRP A 397 -15.50 18.62 11.89
CA TRP A 397 -15.48 17.19 11.55
C TRP A 397 -16.92 16.71 11.28
N LYS A 398 -17.10 15.89 10.23
CA LYS A 398 -18.42 15.36 9.83
C LYS A 398 -18.62 13.91 10.29
N THR A 399 -17.53 13.17 10.39
CA THR A 399 -17.51 11.75 10.72
C THR A 399 -16.50 11.50 11.83
N ILE A 400 -16.90 10.75 12.85
CA ILE A 400 -16.00 10.24 13.90
C ILE A 400 -16.04 8.71 13.85
N LYS A 401 -14.89 8.06 13.98
CA LYS A 401 -14.76 6.60 14.04
C LYS A 401 -14.25 6.18 15.42
N LEU A 402 -14.97 5.28 16.08
CA LEU A 402 -14.58 4.67 17.36
C LEU A 402 -14.21 3.20 17.14
N TYR A 403 -13.10 2.77 17.75
CA TYR A 403 -12.64 1.37 17.73
C TYR A 403 -12.78 0.74 19.11
N PHE A 404 -13.48 -0.39 19.17
CA PHE A 404 -13.64 -1.21 20.35
C PHE A 404 -13.17 -2.64 20.08
N MET A 405 -12.65 -3.25 21.14
CA MET A 405 -12.34 -4.67 21.18
C MET A 405 -13.40 -5.39 21.99
N ILE A 406 -13.59 -6.68 21.68
CA ILE A 406 -14.44 -7.59 22.45
C ILE A 406 -13.68 -8.88 22.75
N GLY A 407 -14.03 -9.55 23.84
CA GLY A 407 -13.32 -10.74 24.33
C GLY A 407 -11.99 -10.42 24.99
N LEU A 408 -11.84 -9.20 25.53
CA LEU A 408 -10.64 -8.83 26.28
C LEU A 408 -10.53 -9.63 27.59
N PRO A 409 -9.31 -9.82 28.13
CA PRO A 409 -9.15 -10.50 29.41
C PRO A 409 -9.94 -9.81 30.54
N THR A 410 -10.63 -10.60 31.36
CA THR A 410 -11.52 -10.15 32.44
C THR A 410 -12.77 -9.36 32.01
N GLU A 411 -13.09 -9.30 30.71
CA GLU A 411 -14.27 -8.60 30.21
C GLU A 411 -15.58 -9.22 30.73
N SER A 412 -16.48 -8.38 31.24
CA SER A 412 -17.81 -8.77 31.70
C SER A 412 -18.90 -8.16 30.82
N TRP A 413 -20.15 -8.61 30.99
CA TRP A 413 -21.28 -8.05 30.25
C TRP A 413 -21.53 -6.58 30.58
N GLU A 414 -21.18 -6.13 31.79
CA GLU A 414 -21.21 -4.70 32.15
C GLU A 414 -20.26 -3.87 31.29
N ASP A 415 -19.13 -4.44 30.83
CA ASP A 415 -18.22 -3.71 29.94
C ASP A 415 -18.77 -3.62 28.52
N ILE A 416 -19.42 -4.68 28.06
CA ILE A 416 -20.14 -4.69 26.78
C ILE A 416 -21.28 -3.66 26.80
N ASP A 417 -22.04 -3.58 27.89
CA ASP A 417 -23.02 -2.52 28.12
C ASP A 417 -22.39 -1.13 28.21
N GLY A 418 -21.17 -1.04 28.74
CA GLY A 418 -20.36 0.17 28.75
C GLY A 418 -20.09 0.71 27.34
N ILE A 419 -19.83 -0.16 26.36
CA ILE A 419 -19.66 0.23 24.94
C ILE A 419 -20.94 0.89 24.43
N VAL A 420 -22.09 0.25 24.66
CA VAL A 420 -23.41 0.78 24.24
C VAL A 420 -23.70 2.12 24.91
N SER A 421 -23.43 2.22 26.21
CA SER A 421 -23.65 3.42 27.02
C SER A 421 -22.78 4.59 26.57
N LEU A 422 -21.50 4.33 26.29
CA LEU A 422 -20.57 5.32 25.77
C LEU A 422 -21.01 5.82 24.38
N ILE A 423 -21.39 4.92 23.47
CA ILE A 423 -21.90 5.31 22.15
C ILE A 423 -23.17 6.15 22.28
N ASN A 424 -24.06 5.79 23.20
CA ASN A 424 -25.28 6.53 23.46
C ASN A 424 -25.02 7.95 24.02
N SER A 425 -23.94 8.16 24.78
CA SER A 425 -23.59 9.48 25.32
C SER A 425 -22.92 10.40 24.29
N VAL A 426 -22.29 9.85 23.24
CA VAL A 426 -21.55 10.62 22.23
C VAL A 426 -22.27 10.81 20.90
N LYS A 427 -23.36 10.07 20.65
CA LYS A 427 -24.10 10.12 19.39
C LYS A 427 -24.70 11.52 19.13
N CYS A 428 -24.76 11.92 17.87
CA CYS A 428 -25.38 13.18 17.45
C CYS A 428 -26.26 12.96 16.22
N ALA A 429 -27.55 13.30 16.30
CA ALA A 429 -28.57 12.94 15.31
C ALA A 429 -28.31 13.45 13.86
N ARG A 430 -27.45 14.46 13.69
CA ARG A 430 -27.11 15.06 12.39
C ARG A 430 -25.68 14.77 11.92
N LYS A 431 -24.94 13.91 12.63
CA LYS A 431 -23.54 13.58 12.33
C LYS A 431 -23.39 12.06 12.21
N GLN A 432 -22.34 11.62 11.52
CA GLN A 432 -22.06 10.19 11.36
C GLN A 432 -21.06 9.72 12.42
N LEU A 433 -21.45 8.70 13.18
CA LEU A 433 -20.59 7.98 14.11
C LEU A 433 -20.36 6.56 13.58
N LYS A 434 -19.12 6.24 13.24
CA LYS A 434 -18.73 4.91 12.77
C LYS A 434 -18.12 4.12 13.93
N ILE A 435 -18.56 2.89 14.12
CA ILE A 435 -18.10 1.99 15.19
C ILE A 435 -17.41 0.79 14.54
N SER A 436 -16.21 0.44 14.99
CA SER A 436 -15.47 -0.75 14.59
C SER A 436 -15.39 -1.69 15.78
N LEU A 437 -15.85 -2.94 15.61
CA LEU A 437 -15.78 -3.99 16.62
C LEU A 437 -14.79 -5.06 16.18
N SER A 438 -13.75 -5.30 16.96
CA SER A 438 -12.70 -6.28 16.63
C SER A 438 -12.54 -7.30 17.76
N PRO A 439 -12.61 -8.62 17.49
CA PRO A 439 -12.26 -9.62 18.49
C PRO A 439 -10.82 -9.47 18.98
N PHE A 440 -10.61 -9.69 20.27
CA PHE A 440 -9.27 -9.76 20.84
C PHE A 440 -8.53 -10.98 20.28
N VAL A 441 -7.30 -10.75 19.82
CA VAL A 441 -6.37 -11.79 19.36
C VAL A 441 -5.14 -11.72 20.25
N PRO A 442 -4.85 -12.73 21.09
CA PRO A 442 -3.61 -12.76 21.85
C PRO A 442 -2.42 -12.86 20.91
N LYS A 443 -1.48 -11.91 21.01
CA LYS A 443 -0.28 -11.84 20.16
C LYS A 443 0.97 -12.20 20.96
N SER A 444 1.94 -12.81 20.29
CA SER A 444 3.28 -13.06 20.85
C SER A 444 3.93 -11.77 21.34
N HIS A 445 4.78 -11.87 22.36
CA HIS A 445 5.53 -10.75 22.95
C HIS A 445 4.64 -9.64 23.53
N THR A 446 3.46 -10.00 24.04
CA THR A 446 2.56 -9.11 24.78
C THR A 446 2.33 -9.63 26.20
N PRO A 447 1.96 -8.77 27.16
CA PRO A 447 1.50 -9.24 28.47
C PRO A 447 0.31 -10.20 28.39
N PHE A 448 -0.52 -10.12 27.34
CA PHE A 448 -1.63 -11.05 27.15
C PHE A 448 -1.30 -12.28 26.29
N GLN A 449 -0.03 -12.56 26.00
CA GLN A 449 0.37 -13.71 25.17
C GLN A 449 -0.01 -15.07 25.80
N TRP A 450 -0.28 -15.11 27.11
CA TRP A 450 -0.74 -16.30 27.84
C TRP A 450 -2.26 -16.44 27.89
N GLU A 451 -3.02 -15.43 27.50
CA GLU A 451 -4.48 -15.47 27.56
C GLU A 451 -5.07 -16.37 26.49
N ALA A 452 -6.21 -16.98 26.82
CA ALA A 452 -7.05 -17.63 25.83
C ALA A 452 -7.76 -16.57 24.96
N GLN A 453 -8.17 -16.98 23.76
CA GLN A 453 -9.16 -16.26 22.98
C GLN A 453 -10.54 -16.85 23.29
N GLU A 454 -11.56 -16.00 23.43
CA GLU A 454 -12.94 -16.47 23.51
C GLU A 454 -13.36 -17.24 22.26
N THR A 455 -14.33 -18.13 22.41
CA THR A 455 -14.81 -18.93 21.29
C THR A 455 -15.51 -18.07 20.24
N VAL A 456 -15.54 -18.55 18.99
CA VAL A 456 -16.25 -17.91 17.88
C VAL A 456 -17.70 -17.59 18.25
N THR A 457 -18.39 -18.51 18.92
CA THR A 457 -19.78 -18.34 19.36
C THR A 457 -19.93 -17.19 20.36
N GLN A 458 -19.10 -17.14 21.41
CA GLN A 458 -19.16 -16.07 22.42
C GLN A 458 -18.88 -14.69 21.81
N LEU A 459 -17.91 -14.60 20.91
CA LEU A 459 -17.60 -13.36 20.20
C LEU A 459 -18.75 -12.91 19.31
N MET A 460 -19.40 -13.84 18.59
CA MET A 460 -20.60 -13.54 17.79
C MET A 460 -21.75 -13.06 18.67
N GLU A 461 -22.01 -13.69 19.80
CA GLU A 461 -23.06 -13.28 20.75
C GLU A 461 -22.87 -11.84 21.23
N LYS A 462 -21.63 -11.45 21.58
CA LYS A 462 -21.28 -10.08 21.97
C LYS A 462 -21.46 -9.09 20.82
N GLN A 463 -21.00 -9.43 19.61
CA GLN A 463 -21.20 -8.57 18.43
C GLN A 463 -22.68 -8.35 18.15
N ASP A 464 -23.48 -9.41 18.16
CA ASP A 464 -24.91 -9.36 17.87
C ASP A 464 -25.70 -8.63 18.96
N TYR A 465 -25.28 -8.75 20.21
CA TYR A 465 -25.80 -7.93 21.29
C TYR A 465 -25.58 -6.44 21.03
N ILE A 466 -24.34 -6.00 20.78
CA ILE A 466 -24.02 -4.59 20.51
C ILE A 466 -24.78 -4.09 19.27
N LYS A 467 -24.78 -4.87 18.18
CA LYS A 467 -25.52 -4.53 16.94
C LYS A 467 -27.01 -4.32 17.22
N ARG A 468 -27.65 -5.23 17.97
CA ARG A 468 -29.07 -5.11 18.34
C ARG A 468 -29.35 -3.87 19.18
N GLN A 469 -28.48 -3.54 20.14
CA GLN A 469 -28.67 -2.37 21.01
C GLN A 469 -28.50 -1.04 20.27
N LEU A 470 -27.65 -1.01 19.23
CA LEU A 470 -27.28 0.21 18.51
C LEU A 470 -28.07 0.42 17.21
N SER A 471 -28.69 -0.63 16.63
CA SER A 471 -29.43 -0.55 15.36
C SER A 471 -30.57 0.47 15.35
N ARG A 472 -31.13 0.77 16.54
CA ARG A 472 -32.15 1.82 16.75
C ARG A 472 -31.64 3.25 16.60
N TYR A 473 -30.33 3.48 16.61
CA TYR A 473 -29.76 4.83 16.57
C TYR A 473 -29.45 5.28 15.14
N ARG A 474 -30.17 6.30 14.67
CA ARG A 474 -29.88 6.95 13.38
C ARG A 474 -28.50 7.63 13.41
N GLY A 475 -27.72 7.44 12.34
CA GLY A 475 -26.39 8.04 12.18
C GLY A 475 -25.24 7.22 12.78
N VAL A 476 -25.53 6.07 13.41
CA VAL A 476 -24.52 5.11 13.89
C VAL A 476 -24.32 4.02 12.83
N ILE A 477 -23.10 3.84 12.36
CA ILE A 477 -22.73 2.83 11.36
C ILE A 477 -21.76 1.85 12.02
N ILE A 478 -22.09 0.56 12.05
CA ILE A 478 -21.28 -0.46 12.70
C ILE A 478 -20.56 -1.29 11.63
N THR A 479 -19.27 -1.49 11.84
CA THR A 479 -18.38 -2.35 11.07
C THR A 479 -17.70 -3.31 12.05
N TRP A 480 -17.41 -4.53 11.63
CA TRP A 480 -16.80 -5.53 12.51
C TRP A 480 -15.86 -6.46 11.75
N ASN A 481 -14.91 -7.04 12.47
CA ASN A 481 -14.13 -8.17 12.00
C ASN A 481 -14.88 -9.47 12.26
N GLU A 482 -14.84 -10.38 11.28
CA GLU A 482 -15.47 -11.69 11.40
C GLU A 482 -14.75 -12.55 12.45
N PRO A 483 -15.46 -13.09 13.45
CA PRO A 483 -14.84 -13.92 14.50
C PRO A 483 -14.10 -15.15 13.97
N LYS A 484 -14.56 -15.75 12.88
CA LYS A 484 -13.90 -16.91 12.24
C LYS A 484 -12.52 -16.58 11.67
N THR A 485 -12.37 -15.39 11.07
CA THR A 485 -11.08 -14.91 10.56
C THR A 485 -10.14 -14.58 11.72
N SER A 486 -10.67 -13.96 12.77
CA SER A 486 -9.90 -13.63 13.99
C SER A 486 -9.45 -14.87 14.76
N PHE A 487 -10.22 -15.96 14.68
CA PHE A 487 -9.85 -17.27 15.24
C PHE A 487 -8.62 -17.83 14.52
N LEU A 488 -8.61 -17.85 13.19
CA LEU A 488 -7.45 -18.32 12.43
C LEU A 488 -6.21 -17.44 12.68
N GLU A 489 -6.40 -16.13 12.76
CA GLU A 489 -5.33 -15.19 13.12
C GLU A 489 -4.73 -15.53 14.48
N ALA A 490 -5.56 -15.85 15.49
CA ALA A 490 -5.08 -16.25 16.81
C ALA A 490 -4.33 -17.58 16.80
N VAL A 491 -4.77 -18.56 15.99
CA VAL A 491 -4.07 -19.84 15.84
C VAL A 491 -2.64 -19.60 15.37
N PHE A 492 -2.45 -18.84 14.29
CA PHE A 492 -1.11 -18.58 13.75
C PHE A 492 -0.29 -17.60 14.59
N ALA A 493 -0.92 -16.57 15.17
CA ALA A 493 -0.22 -15.62 16.04
C ALA A 493 0.39 -16.31 17.27
N ARG A 494 -0.28 -17.37 17.77
CA ARG A 494 0.14 -18.17 18.93
C ARG A 494 0.78 -19.50 18.53
N GLY A 495 0.98 -19.73 17.24
CA GLY A 495 1.29 -21.01 16.64
C GLY A 495 2.73 -21.48 16.81
N ASP A 496 2.93 -22.80 16.70
CA ASP A 496 4.25 -23.46 16.64
C ASP A 496 4.50 -24.11 15.28
N ARG A 497 5.67 -24.76 15.13
CA ARG A 497 6.15 -25.35 13.88
C ARG A 497 5.19 -26.36 13.25
N ARG A 498 4.39 -27.07 14.05
CA ARG A 498 3.44 -28.07 13.54
C ARG A 498 2.35 -27.46 12.66
N LEU A 499 2.06 -26.16 12.83
CA LEU A 499 1.11 -25.46 11.97
C LEU A 499 1.59 -25.31 10.53
N GLY A 500 2.88 -25.50 10.24
CA GLY A 500 3.38 -25.51 8.87
C GLY A 500 2.67 -26.57 8.02
N GLN A 501 2.38 -27.75 8.60
CA GLN A 501 1.64 -28.81 7.93
C GLN A 501 0.19 -28.42 7.63
N VAL A 502 -0.49 -27.75 8.57
CA VAL A 502 -1.86 -27.25 8.38
C VAL A 502 -1.89 -26.21 7.26
N LEU A 503 -0.96 -25.26 7.29
CA LEU A 503 -0.82 -24.23 6.28
C LEU A 503 -0.64 -24.83 4.87
N LEU A 504 0.21 -25.85 4.75
CA LEU A 504 0.41 -26.56 3.48
C LEU A 504 -0.88 -27.23 3.00
N TYR A 505 -1.58 -27.95 3.88
CA TYR A 505 -2.84 -28.63 3.52
C TYR A 505 -3.98 -27.67 3.15
N ALA A 506 -4.07 -26.52 3.81
CA ALA A 506 -5.04 -25.48 3.45
C ALA A 506 -4.71 -24.88 2.08
N PHE A 507 -3.42 -24.60 1.84
CA PHE A 507 -2.95 -24.09 0.56
C PHE A 507 -3.20 -25.07 -0.60
N GLU A 508 -2.92 -26.37 -0.42
CA GLU A 508 -3.21 -27.43 -1.40
C GLU A 508 -4.69 -27.48 -1.80
N GLN A 509 -5.58 -27.12 -0.89
CA GLN A 509 -7.03 -27.04 -1.12
C GLN A 509 -7.48 -25.65 -1.62
N GLY A 510 -6.54 -24.79 -1.97
CA GLY A 510 -6.79 -23.50 -2.61
C GLY A 510 -7.16 -22.37 -1.66
N CYS A 511 -6.75 -22.42 -0.39
CA CYS A 511 -6.77 -21.24 0.48
C CYS A 511 -5.68 -20.24 0.05
N LYS A 512 -6.07 -18.97 -0.09
CA LYS A 512 -5.23 -17.81 -0.40
C LYS A 512 -6.05 -16.55 -0.17
N PHE A 513 -5.37 -15.43 0.06
CA PHE A 513 -6.00 -14.14 0.40
C PHE A 513 -6.97 -14.26 1.59
N ASP A 514 -6.56 -14.98 2.65
CA ASP A 514 -7.43 -15.28 3.81
C ASP A 514 -7.86 -14.05 4.63
N ALA A 515 -7.19 -12.90 4.45
CA ALA A 515 -7.61 -11.61 5.01
C ALA A 515 -8.81 -10.98 4.27
N TRP A 516 -9.11 -11.44 3.05
CA TRP A 516 -10.22 -10.95 2.23
C TRP A 516 -11.44 -11.82 2.49
N SER A 517 -12.46 -11.25 3.16
CA SER A 517 -13.62 -11.98 3.67
C SER A 517 -14.36 -12.83 2.62
N GLU A 518 -14.41 -12.35 1.38
CA GLU A 518 -15.02 -13.01 0.22
C GLU A 518 -14.24 -14.24 -0.28
N HIS A 519 -13.00 -14.40 0.16
CA HIS A 519 -12.10 -15.49 -0.22
C HIS A 519 -11.73 -16.40 0.95
N PHE A 520 -12.11 -16.04 2.17
CA PHE A 520 -11.82 -16.80 3.38
C PHE A 520 -12.64 -18.09 3.46
N LYS A 521 -11.97 -19.25 3.44
CA LYS A 521 -12.60 -20.58 3.41
C LYS A 521 -12.47 -21.30 4.75
N PHE A 522 -13.30 -20.92 5.72
CA PHE A 522 -13.21 -21.47 7.09
C PHE A 522 -13.33 -23.00 7.17
N SER A 523 -14.24 -23.62 6.40
CA SER A 523 -14.40 -25.09 6.41
C SER A 523 -13.14 -25.81 5.93
N VAL A 524 -12.52 -25.31 4.86
CA VAL A 524 -11.28 -25.88 4.31
C VAL A 524 -10.13 -25.81 5.32
N TRP A 525 -10.07 -24.72 6.10
CA TRP A 525 -9.13 -24.63 7.21
C TRP A 525 -9.38 -25.68 8.27
N MET A 526 -10.63 -25.92 8.66
CA MET A 526 -10.96 -26.97 9.64
C MET A 526 -10.59 -28.36 9.12
N ASP A 527 -10.88 -28.66 7.86
CA ASP A 527 -10.48 -29.91 7.21
C ASP A 527 -8.95 -30.08 7.18
N ALA A 528 -8.20 -28.98 6.99
CA ALA A 528 -6.74 -28.99 7.04
C ALA A 528 -6.19 -29.28 8.45
N PHE A 529 -6.83 -28.75 9.50
CA PHE A 529 -6.50 -29.08 10.89
C PHE A 529 -6.76 -30.56 11.20
N GLU A 530 -7.92 -31.07 10.80
CA GLU A 530 -8.28 -32.49 10.96
C GLU A 530 -7.28 -33.40 10.24
N ARG A 531 -6.96 -33.09 8.98
CA ARG A 531 -5.97 -33.84 8.19
C ARG A 531 -4.57 -33.82 8.82
N ALA A 532 -4.18 -32.74 9.48
CA ALA A 532 -2.91 -32.64 10.18
C ALA A 532 -2.93 -33.30 11.57
N GLY A 533 -4.09 -33.71 12.08
CA GLY A 533 -4.24 -34.22 13.45
C GLY A 533 -3.94 -33.16 14.51
N ILE A 534 -4.17 -31.88 14.20
CA ILE A 534 -3.86 -30.74 15.08
C ILE A 534 -5.16 -30.04 15.44
N SER A 535 -5.49 -29.98 16.73
CA SER A 535 -6.62 -29.19 17.21
C SER A 535 -6.29 -27.70 17.17
N PRO A 536 -7.07 -26.85 16.49
CA PRO A 536 -6.86 -25.40 16.53
C PRO A 536 -7.16 -24.80 17.92
N GLU A 537 -8.04 -25.42 18.71
CA GLU A 537 -8.36 -25.04 20.08
C GLU A 537 -7.16 -25.15 21.02
N PHE A 538 -6.19 -26.02 20.71
CA PHE A 538 -4.91 -26.06 21.41
C PHE A 538 -4.19 -24.70 21.36
N TYR A 539 -4.35 -23.92 20.30
CA TYR A 539 -3.71 -22.61 20.18
C TYR A 539 -4.58 -21.46 20.68
N THR A 540 -5.90 -21.60 20.70
CA THR A 540 -6.84 -20.50 21.00
C THR A 540 -7.50 -20.62 22.37
N ALA A 541 -8.08 -21.76 22.70
CA ALA A 541 -8.98 -21.93 23.85
C ALA A 541 -8.28 -22.06 25.20
N ARG A 542 -6.99 -22.43 25.21
CA ARG A 542 -6.23 -22.60 26.46
C ARG A 542 -5.57 -21.30 26.92
N LYS A 543 -5.69 -21.03 28.22
CA LYS A 543 -4.79 -20.12 28.94
C LYS A 543 -3.48 -20.86 29.19
N ARG A 544 -2.35 -20.23 28.85
CA ARG A 544 -1.00 -20.80 29.01
C ARG A 544 -0.47 -20.48 30.40
N SER A 545 0.30 -21.39 31.00
CA SER A 545 1.01 -21.10 32.24
C SER A 545 2.20 -20.15 31.96
N PHE A 546 2.63 -19.38 32.96
CA PHE A 546 3.78 -18.47 32.78
C PHE A 546 5.10 -19.23 32.62
N GLU A 547 5.15 -20.45 33.13
CA GLU A 547 6.27 -21.39 33.08
C GLU A 547 6.36 -22.16 31.76
N GLU A 548 5.28 -22.17 30.96
CA GLU A 548 5.26 -22.84 29.66
C GLU A 548 6.28 -22.22 28.69
N HIS A 549 6.96 -23.07 27.93
CA HIS A 549 7.80 -22.66 26.80
C HIS A 549 6.93 -22.26 25.62
N LEU A 550 7.01 -20.99 25.24
CA LEU A 550 6.23 -20.43 24.12
C LEU A 550 6.96 -20.66 22.79
N PRO A 551 6.24 -20.74 21.65
CA PRO A 551 6.84 -20.97 20.34
C PRO A 551 7.90 -19.94 19.93
N TRP A 552 7.86 -18.74 20.51
CA TRP A 552 8.77 -17.63 20.25
C TRP A 552 9.76 -17.35 21.39
N ASP A 553 9.87 -18.23 22.40
CA ASP A 553 10.76 -18.01 23.56
C ASP A 553 12.26 -17.99 23.18
N HIS A 554 12.61 -18.51 22.00
CA HIS A 554 13.96 -18.42 21.43
C HIS A 554 14.22 -17.06 20.73
N ILE A 555 13.21 -16.20 20.59
CA ILE A 555 13.32 -14.85 20.01
C ILE A 555 13.36 -13.81 21.14
N ASP A 556 14.47 -13.10 21.26
CA ASP A 556 14.65 -12.04 22.25
C ASP A 556 14.27 -10.66 21.66
N THR A 557 13.10 -10.15 22.06
CA THR A 557 12.63 -8.81 21.65
C THR A 557 13.26 -7.66 22.42
N ARG A 558 14.16 -7.95 23.37
CA ARG A 558 14.76 -7.09 24.39
C ARG A 558 13.82 -6.70 25.53
N VAL A 559 12.57 -7.17 25.50
CA VAL A 559 11.61 -7.00 26.60
C VAL A 559 11.64 -8.27 27.46
N ASN A 560 11.97 -8.11 28.75
CA ASN A 560 12.09 -9.24 29.65
C ASN A 560 10.76 -9.98 29.86
N LYS A 561 10.78 -11.33 29.86
CA LYS A 561 9.59 -12.17 30.08
C LYS A 561 8.95 -11.86 31.45
N GLU A 562 9.76 -11.61 32.47
CA GLU A 562 9.32 -11.24 33.82
C GLU A 562 8.55 -9.92 33.84
N TYR A 563 8.94 -8.96 32.99
CA TYR A 563 8.20 -7.70 32.85
C TYR A 563 6.82 -7.92 32.21
N LEU A 564 6.73 -8.80 31.20
CA LEU A 564 5.45 -9.16 30.59
C LEU A 564 4.53 -9.87 31.59
N ILE A 565 5.06 -10.80 32.40
CA ILE A 565 4.32 -11.48 33.48
C ILE A 565 3.82 -10.45 34.51
N LYS A 566 4.69 -9.52 34.93
CA LYS A 566 4.31 -8.45 35.86
C LYS A 566 3.17 -7.59 35.32
N GLU A 567 3.21 -7.22 34.04
CA GLU A 567 2.13 -6.46 33.41
C GLU A 567 0.85 -7.28 33.27
N ALA A 568 0.94 -8.59 33.01
CA ALA A 568 -0.22 -9.48 33.00
C ALA A 568 -0.90 -9.53 34.38
N ASN A 569 -0.13 -9.70 35.46
CA ASN A 569 -0.66 -9.71 36.82
C ASN A 569 -1.31 -8.38 37.21
N ARG A 570 -0.68 -7.24 36.86
CA ARG A 570 -1.29 -5.91 37.05
C ARG A 570 -2.60 -5.75 36.30
N ALA A 571 -2.77 -6.41 35.16
CA ALA A 571 -4.03 -6.40 34.43
C ALA A 571 -5.16 -7.03 35.25
N TYR A 572 -4.91 -8.18 35.88
CA TYR A 572 -5.91 -8.85 36.73
C TYR A 572 -6.29 -8.01 37.96
N GLU A 573 -5.34 -7.23 38.47
CA GLU A 573 -5.55 -6.32 39.61
C GLU A 573 -6.15 -4.96 39.19
N GLY A 574 -6.31 -4.69 37.88
CA GLY A 574 -6.77 -3.39 37.37
C GLY A 574 -5.79 -2.24 37.62
N ILE A 575 -4.52 -2.54 37.90
CA ILE A 575 -3.47 -1.53 38.16
C ILE A 575 -2.91 -1.04 36.84
N THR A 576 -2.90 0.27 36.63
CA THR A 576 -2.30 0.88 35.43
C THR A 576 -0.79 1.05 35.56
N THR A 577 -0.14 1.10 34.41
CA THR A 577 1.29 1.36 34.27
C THR A 577 1.47 2.65 33.47
N PRO A 578 2.13 3.69 34.04
CA PRO A 578 2.32 4.94 33.33
C PRO A 578 3.18 4.75 32.08
N ALA A 579 2.99 5.64 31.10
CA ALA A 579 3.76 5.63 29.87
C ALA A 579 5.28 5.74 30.13
N CYS A 580 6.07 5.08 29.29
CA CYS A 580 7.52 5.21 29.25
C CYS A 580 7.89 6.65 28.88
N GLN A 581 8.66 7.31 29.74
CA GLN A 581 9.20 8.65 29.53
C GLN A 581 10.73 8.60 29.64
N VAL A 582 11.40 9.45 28.86
CA VAL A 582 12.85 9.68 28.97
C VAL A 582 13.18 10.05 30.43
N GLY A 583 14.15 9.35 31.05
CA GLY A 583 14.59 9.62 32.43
C GLY A 583 13.84 8.91 33.57
N LYS A 584 12.71 8.22 33.33
CA LYS A 584 11.99 7.42 34.34
C LYS A 584 11.84 5.96 33.90
N CYS A 585 12.95 5.22 33.87
CA CYS A 585 12.99 3.84 33.39
C CYS A 585 12.16 2.88 34.26
N LYS A 586 11.39 1.99 33.62
CA LYS A 586 10.59 0.94 34.27
C LYS A 586 11.23 -0.45 34.20
N GLN A 587 12.52 -0.50 33.88
CA GLN A 587 13.36 -1.70 33.86
C GLN A 587 12.77 -2.84 33.03
N CYS A 588 12.18 -2.53 31.86
CA CYS A 588 11.69 -3.55 30.94
C CYS A 588 12.80 -4.33 30.22
N GLY A 589 14.08 -4.00 30.47
CA GLY A 589 15.25 -4.62 29.86
C GLY A 589 15.76 -3.94 28.59
N VAL A 590 14.96 -3.07 27.96
CA VAL A 590 15.25 -2.55 26.62
C VAL A 590 16.28 -1.41 26.59
N CYS A 591 16.19 -0.45 27.53
CA CYS A 591 17.10 0.69 27.55
C CYS A 591 18.31 0.34 28.43
N GLU A 592 19.50 0.34 27.84
CA GLU A 592 20.74 0.53 28.60
C GLU A 592 20.71 1.96 29.18
N THR A 593 21.29 2.16 30.36
CA THR A 593 21.10 3.37 31.20
C THR A 593 21.47 4.71 30.56
N GLU A 594 21.95 4.73 29.31
CA GLU A 594 22.34 5.92 28.56
C GLU A 594 21.92 5.78 27.09
N ILE A 595 20.67 6.11 26.77
CA ILE A 595 20.36 6.69 25.45
C ILE A 595 19.93 8.14 25.74
N GLN A 596 20.92 8.95 26.12
CA GLN A 596 20.84 10.41 25.96
C GLN A 596 21.17 10.69 24.50
N GLY A 597 20.19 10.50 23.62
CA GLY A 597 20.17 11.27 22.39
C GLY A 597 19.73 12.68 22.78
N ASP A 598 20.69 13.57 23.02
CA ASP A 598 20.38 14.99 23.05
C ASP A 598 19.71 15.32 21.71
N ILE A 599 18.42 15.62 21.75
CA ILE A 599 17.73 16.20 20.60
C ILE A 599 18.30 17.60 20.52
N ASP A 600 19.31 17.76 19.68
CA ASP A 600 19.99 19.03 19.51
C ASP A 600 18.93 20.09 19.18
N GLU A 601 18.69 21.04 20.10
CA GLU A 601 17.81 22.20 19.94
C GLU A 601 18.43 23.20 18.93
N GLN A 602 19.02 22.70 17.85
CA GLN A 602 19.49 23.55 16.77
C GLN A 602 18.28 24.19 16.13
N THR A 603 18.19 25.51 16.29
CA THR A 603 17.28 26.35 15.52
C THR A 603 17.50 26.01 14.03
N PRO A 604 16.46 25.57 13.29
CA PRO A 604 16.63 25.18 11.91
C PRO A 604 17.28 26.34 11.14
N PRO A 605 18.35 26.10 10.35
CA PRO A 605 18.94 27.12 9.51
C PRO A 605 17.87 27.90 8.75
N ALA A 606 17.98 29.24 8.70
CA ALA A 606 16.97 30.12 8.11
C ALA A 606 16.56 29.73 6.67
N TYR A 607 17.43 29.01 5.95
CA TYR A 607 17.12 28.47 4.62
C TYR A 607 16.03 27.38 4.63
N TYR A 608 15.94 26.55 5.67
CA TYR A 608 14.86 25.56 5.79
C TYR A 608 13.51 26.22 6.01
N LEU A 609 13.50 27.39 6.65
CA LEU A 609 12.32 28.21 6.86
C LEU A 609 12.02 29.14 5.68
N ALA A 610 12.93 29.23 4.70
CA ALA A 610 12.73 30.04 3.51
C ALA A 610 11.79 29.30 2.55
N PRO A 611 10.73 29.96 2.04
CA PRO A 611 9.87 29.35 1.04
C PRO A 611 10.69 28.89 -0.17
N PHE A 612 10.39 27.70 -0.69
CA PHE A 612 10.96 27.15 -1.92
C PHE A 612 10.83 28.20 -3.04
N SER A 613 11.94 28.90 -3.32
CA SER A 613 12.01 29.98 -4.29
C SER A 613 10.89 31.03 -4.21
N ALA A 614 11.00 31.96 -3.25
CA ALA A 614 10.60 33.34 -3.50
C ALA A 614 11.58 34.09 -4.44
N ARG A 615 12.32 33.39 -5.31
CA ARG A 615 13.03 34.01 -6.44
C ARG A 615 12.06 34.05 -7.63
N GLY A 616 11.12 34.99 -7.56
CA GLY A 616 10.07 35.19 -8.56
C GLY A 616 8.74 35.69 -8.00
N ALA A 617 8.59 35.81 -6.67
CA ALA A 617 7.39 36.38 -6.05
C ALA A 617 7.43 37.92 -6.10
N THR A 618 7.32 38.48 -7.31
CA THR A 618 6.96 39.88 -7.51
C THR A 618 5.57 39.93 -8.14
N SER A 619 4.62 40.49 -7.38
CA SER A 619 3.23 40.80 -7.72
C SER A 619 2.34 39.62 -8.15
N SER A 620 1.35 39.29 -7.32
CA SER A 620 0.13 38.60 -7.77
C SER A 620 -0.45 39.37 -8.97
N PRO A 621 -0.82 38.70 -10.07
CA PRO A 621 -1.48 39.38 -11.17
C PRO A 621 -2.80 40.00 -10.67
N PRO A 622 -3.23 41.15 -11.24
CA PRO A 622 -4.53 41.71 -10.93
C PRO A 622 -5.62 40.68 -11.20
N ALA A 623 -6.62 40.63 -10.31
CA ALA A 623 -7.74 39.72 -10.40
C ALA A 623 -8.40 39.80 -11.79
N GLY A 624 -8.42 38.69 -12.54
CA GLY A 624 -9.29 38.53 -13.71
C GLY A 624 -8.67 37.97 -14.99
N ARG A 625 -7.35 37.86 -15.15
CA ARG A 625 -6.75 37.30 -16.38
C ARG A 625 -6.34 35.84 -16.22
N GLN A 626 -7.17 34.92 -16.72
CA GLN A 626 -6.83 33.49 -16.80
C GLN A 626 -5.79 33.25 -17.90
N ILE A 627 -4.65 32.67 -17.55
CA ILE A 627 -3.61 32.29 -18.52
C ILE A 627 -3.85 30.83 -18.88
N ARG A 628 -4.58 30.60 -19.97
CA ARG A 628 -4.90 29.25 -20.45
C ARG A 628 -3.84 28.77 -21.44
N VAL A 629 -3.34 27.57 -21.23
CA VAL A 629 -2.38 26.90 -22.10
C VAL A 629 -2.95 25.55 -22.52
N ARG A 630 -2.88 25.24 -23.82
CA ARG A 630 -3.17 23.92 -24.37
C ARG A 630 -1.87 23.20 -24.70
N LEU A 631 -1.72 21.99 -24.19
CA LEU A 631 -0.61 21.09 -24.46
C LEU A 631 -1.04 20.01 -25.44
N ARG A 632 -0.13 19.63 -26.33
CA ARG A 632 -0.19 18.37 -27.09
C ARG A 632 0.83 17.39 -26.53
N TYR A 633 0.45 16.14 -26.33
CA TYR A 633 1.34 15.11 -25.84
C TYR A 633 1.11 13.75 -26.49
N THR A 634 2.15 12.92 -26.53
CA THR A 634 2.07 11.52 -26.97
C THR A 634 1.86 10.58 -25.78
N ARG A 635 1.22 9.43 -26.03
CA ARG A 635 1.05 8.34 -25.07
C ARG A 635 1.55 7.03 -25.68
N GLY A 636 2.69 6.55 -25.21
CA GLY A 636 3.37 5.34 -25.63
C GLY A 636 2.91 4.08 -24.92
N LYS A 637 3.58 2.97 -25.24
CA LYS A 637 3.24 1.61 -24.78
C LYS A 637 3.43 1.45 -23.27
N GLU A 638 4.39 2.14 -22.68
CA GLU A 638 4.75 2.06 -21.26
C GLU A 638 3.60 2.50 -20.34
N VAL A 639 2.75 3.40 -20.82
CA VAL A 639 1.58 3.93 -20.09
C VAL A 639 0.25 3.56 -20.75
N SER A 640 0.23 2.62 -21.70
CA SER A 640 -0.99 2.25 -22.43
C SER A 640 -2.06 1.64 -21.51
N PHE A 641 -1.65 1.02 -20.40
CA PHE A 641 -2.60 0.44 -19.43
C PHE A 641 -3.00 1.36 -18.28
N VAL A 642 -2.40 2.56 -18.18
CA VAL A 642 -2.75 3.56 -17.17
C VAL A 642 -4.15 4.13 -17.46
N SER A 643 -5.06 4.13 -16.49
CA SER A 643 -6.41 4.65 -16.72
C SER A 643 -6.43 6.17 -16.86
N HIS A 644 -7.51 6.74 -17.39
CA HIS A 644 -7.64 8.21 -17.50
C HIS A 644 -7.50 8.93 -16.14
N LEU A 645 -8.07 8.37 -15.07
CA LEU A 645 -7.97 8.95 -13.72
C LEU A 645 -6.53 8.88 -13.18
N ASP A 646 -5.83 7.80 -13.48
CA ASP A 646 -4.42 7.61 -13.09
C ASP A 646 -3.48 8.54 -13.88
N MET A 647 -3.80 8.82 -15.16
CA MET A 647 -3.11 9.81 -15.98
C MET A 647 -3.26 11.22 -15.40
N LEU A 648 -4.48 11.61 -15.00
CA LEU A 648 -4.74 12.87 -14.29
C LEU A 648 -3.83 13.01 -13.07
N ARG A 649 -3.77 11.99 -12.20
CA ARG A 649 -2.88 12.00 -11.02
C ARG A 649 -1.41 12.11 -11.40
N SER A 650 -0.98 11.39 -12.43
CA SER A 650 0.41 11.43 -12.93
C SER A 650 0.80 12.84 -13.39
N PHE A 651 -0.08 13.53 -14.12
CA PHE A 651 0.13 14.92 -14.54
C PHE A 651 0.14 15.89 -13.36
N MET A 652 -0.75 15.75 -12.38
CA MET A 652 -0.75 16.60 -11.17
C MET A 652 0.59 16.50 -10.42
N ARG A 653 1.10 15.27 -10.24
CA ARG A 653 2.42 15.05 -9.63
C ARG A 653 3.55 15.61 -10.48
N ALA A 654 3.49 15.45 -11.81
CA ALA A 654 4.50 16.01 -12.72
C ALA A 654 4.55 17.54 -12.67
N LEU A 655 3.39 18.22 -12.67
CA LEU A 655 3.29 19.67 -12.51
C LEU A 655 3.93 20.14 -11.20
N SER A 656 3.69 19.41 -10.10
CA SER A 656 4.30 19.66 -8.80
C SER A 656 5.83 19.48 -8.85
N ARG A 657 6.35 18.36 -9.37
CA ARG A 657 7.81 18.14 -9.49
C ARG A 657 8.50 19.16 -10.39
N ALA A 658 7.88 19.52 -11.51
CA ALA A 658 8.38 20.53 -12.46
C ALA A 658 8.23 21.97 -11.95
N SER A 659 7.57 22.17 -10.81
CA SER A 659 7.32 23.49 -10.22
C SER A 659 6.61 24.44 -11.19
N ILE A 660 5.58 23.91 -11.86
CA ILE A 660 4.72 24.69 -12.76
C ILE A 660 3.70 25.47 -11.92
N PRO A 661 3.53 26.79 -12.14
CA PRO A 661 2.60 27.63 -11.38
C PRO A 661 1.16 27.41 -11.85
N ILE A 662 0.58 26.25 -11.52
CA ILE A 662 -0.79 25.88 -11.90
C ILE A 662 -1.81 26.62 -11.03
N ALA A 663 -2.86 27.17 -11.64
CA ALA A 663 -3.96 27.81 -10.93
C ALA A 663 -4.90 26.75 -10.32
N TYR A 664 -5.44 27.05 -9.14
CA TYR A 664 -6.37 26.18 -8.43
C TYR A 664 -7.80 26.74 -8.42
N SER A 665 -8.79 25.86 -8.25
CA SER A 665 -10.19 26.25 -7.99
C SER A 665 -10.35 26.92 -6.62
N ALA A 666 -11.43 27.70 -6.47
CA ALA A 666 -11.82 28.30 -5.18
C ALA A 666 -12.67 27.30 -4.37
N GLY A 667 -12.51 27.30 -3.03
CA GLY A 667 -13.31 26.48 -2.11
C GLY A 667 -12.48 25.70 -1.08
N PHE A 668 -13.16 24.90 -0.26
CA PHE A 668 -12.58 24.10 0.84
C PHE A 668 -11.69 22.92 0.39
N SER A 669 -11.72 22.57 -0.90
CA SER A 669 -10.84 21.57 -1.50
C SER A 669 -10.43 22.08 -2.89
N PRO A 670 -9.42 22.96 -2.95
CA PRO A 670 -8.93 23.51 -4.20
C PRO A 670 -8.33 22.40 -5.06
N HIS A 671 -8.68 22.35 -6.33
CA HIS A 671 -8.16 21.41 -7.30
C HIS A 671 -7.45 22.16 -8.43
N PRO A 672 -6.36 21.61 -8.99
CA PRO A 672 -5.68 22.24 -10.10
C PRO A 672 -6.63 22.36 -11.30
N ARG A 673 -6.61 23.50 -11.98
CA ARG A 673 -7.44 23.76 -13.17
C ARG A 673 -6.83 23.09 -14.39
N LEU A 674 -7.16 21.82 -14.55
CA LEU A 674 -6.72 20.92 -15.62
C LEU A 674 -7.94 20.30 -16.29
N SER A 675 -7.94 20.24 -17.62
CA SER A 675 -9.02 19.63 -18.40
C SER A 675 -8.46 18.84 -19.58
N PHE A 676 -8.76 17.55 -19.62
CA PHE A 676 -8.33 16.65 -20.70
C PHE A 676 -9.38 16.57 -21.82
N GLY A 677 -8.93 16.17 -23.01
CA GLY A 677 -9.81 15.80 -24.12
C GLY A 677 -10.53 14.46 -23.93
N HIS A 678 -10.97 13.86 -25.02
CA HIS A 678 -11.65 12.57 -24.98
C HIS A 678 -10.74 11.46 -24.44
N PRO A 679 -11.18 10.68 -23.44
CA PRO A 679 -10.34 9.65 -22.84
C PRO A 679 -9.94 8.60 -23.88
N LEU A 680 -8.68 8.16 -23.82
CA LEU A 680 -8.18 7.02 -24.58
C LEU A 680 -8.43 5.73 -23.80
N SER A 681 -8.96 4.70 -24.47
CA SER A 681 -9.20 3.39 -23.87
C SER A 681 -7.89 2.77 -23.36
N VAL A 682 -7.99 2.02 -22.27
CA VAL A 682 -6.87 1.25 -21.70
C VAL A 682 -6.39 0.22 -22.74
N GLY A 683 -5.08 0.09 -22.90
CA GLY A 683 -4.41 -0.76 -23.88
C GLY A 683 -4.00 -0.04 -25.18
N LEU A 684 -4.58 1.13 -25.47
CA LEU A 684 -4.29 1.89 -26.69
C LEU A 684 -3.13 2.88 -26.47
N ILE A 685 -2.45 3.21 -27.57
CA ILE A 685 -1.45 4.29 -27.64
C ILE A 685 -1.96 5.46 -28.48
N SER A 686 -1.36 6.63 -28.33
CA SER A 686 -1.78 7.85 -29.03
C SER A 686 -0.60 8.71 -29.41
N GLU A 687 -0.62 9.21 -30.64
CA GLU A 687 0.35 10.18 -31.15
C GLU A 687 -0.05 11.61 -30.78
N GLU A 688 -1.35 11.88 -30.61
CA GLU A 688 -1.88 13.20 -30.28
C GLU A 688 -2.99 13.16 -29.22
N GLU A 689 -2.62 13.48 -27.99
CA GLU A 689 -3.53 13.82 -26.91
C GLU A 689 -3.41 15.30 -26.53
N PHE A 690 -4.47 15.84 -25.91
CA PHE A 690 -4.55 17.24 -25.55
C PHE A 690 -4.97 17.45 -24.10
N LEU A 691 -4.37 18.46 -23.48
CA LEU A 691 -4.64 18.89 -22.11
C LEU A 691 -4.66 20.43 -22.05
N ASP A 692 -5.74 20.99 -21.53
CA ASP A 692 -5.83 22.40 -21.19
C ASP A 692 -5.50 22.62 -19.71
N MET A 693 -4.74 23.67 -19.41
CA MET A 693 -4.39 24.05 -18.05
C MET A 693 -4.39 25.56 -17.85
N GLU A 694 -4.61 26.00 -16.62
CA GLU A 694 -4.53 27.42 -16.26
C GLU A 694 -3.30 27.70 -15.39
N LEU A 695 -2.53 28.73 -15.73
CA LEU A 695 -1.36 29.17 -14.97
C LEU A 695 -1.68 30.40 -14.11
N GLU A 696 -1.07 30.48 -12.94
CA GLU A 696 -1.14 31.65 -12.06
C GLU A 696 -0.32 32.83 -12.60
N MET A 697 0.75 32.55 -13.34
CA MET A 697 1.62 33.55 -13.94
C MET A 697 2.12 33.11 -15.33
N PRO A 698 2.46 34.06 -16.23
CA PRO A 698 2.96 33.72 -17.55
C PRO A 698 4.30 32.98 -17.47
N MET A 699 4.48 31.99 -18.34
CA MET A 699 5.72 31.21 -18.49
C MET A 699 6.02 31.03 -19.97
N LYS A 700 7.31 30.98 -20.35
CA LYS A 700 7.70 30.63 -21.72
C LYS A 700 7.29 29.19 -22.03
N LEU A 701 6.62 28.98 -23.17
CA LEU A 701 6.08 27.66 -23.53
C LEU A 701 7.18 26.61 -23.75
N ASP A 702 8.32 26.99 -24.30
CA ASP A 702 9.47 26.08 -24.45
C ASP A 702 10.03 25.62 -23.10
N GLU A 703 10.09 26.54 -22.13
CA GLU A 703 10.52 26.24 -20.77
C GLU A 703 9.53 25.29 -20.07
N LEU A 704 8.24 25.53 -20.24
CA LEU A 704 7.17 24.67 -19.74
C LEU A 704 7.29 23.24 -20.30
N ILE A 705 7.43 23.10 -21.62
CA ILE A 705 7.61 21.82 -22.30
C ILE A 705 8.86 21.10 -21.78
N MET A 706 10.00 21.81 -21.71
CA MET A 706 11.27 21.27 -21.22
C MET A 706 11.14 20.77 -19.77
N ARG A 707 10.58 21.57 -18.87
CA ARG A 707 10.42 21.22 -17.44
C ARG A 707 9.50 20.02 -17.25
N LEU A 708 8.38 19.96 -17.96
CA LEU A 708 7.44 18.83 -17.88
C LEU A 708 8.07 17.54 -18.44
N ASN A 709 8.68 17.60 -19.63
CA ASN A 709 9.31 16.42 -20.24
C ASN A 709 10.48 15.86 -19.41
N LYS A 710 11.11 16.66 -18.54
CA LYS A 710 12.14 16.18 -17.61
C LYS A 710 11.60 15.29 -16.50
N VAL A 711 10.32 15.43 -16.13
CA VAL A 711 9.74 14.75 -14.96
C VAL A 711 8.55 13.84 -15.28
N LEU A 712 8.02 13.89 -16.50
CA LEU A 712 6.95 12.98 -16.94
C LEU A 712 7.45 11.53 -17.01
N PRO A 713 6.58 10.54 -16.76
CA PRO A 713 6.96 9.14 -16.87
C PRO A 713 7.28 8.77 -18.32
N GLN A 714 8.10 7.74 -18.49
CA GLN A 714 8.39 7.17 -19.79
C GLN A 714 7.08 6.82 -20.51
N GLY A 715 7.03 7.08 -21.82
CA GLY A 715 5.82 6.91 -22.63
C GLY A 715 4.90 8.14 -22.63
N ILE A 716 5.16 9.20 -21.85
CA ILE A 716 4.47 10.48 -21.99
C ILE A 716 5.46 11.55 -22.43
N ARG A 717 5.14 12.28 -23.51
CA ARG A 717 5.98 13.39 -23.98
C ARG A 717 5.13 14.54 -24.48
N ILE A 718 5.32 15.73 -23.92
CA ILE A 718 4.76 16.97 -24.45
C ILE A 718 5.50 17.32 -25.74
N THR A 719 4.76 17.48 -26.83
CA THR A 719 5.32 17.80 -28.15
C THR A 719 5.11 19.25 -28.54
N ASN A 720 4.07 19.91 -28.01
CA ASN A 720 3.76 21.29 -28.33
C ASN A 720 2.90 21.96 -27.24
N ALA A 721 2.91 23.28 -27.19
CA ALA A 721 2.09 24.09 -26.29
C ALA A 721 1.68 25.40 -26.97
N VAL A 722 0.46 25.87 -26.73
CA VAL A 722 -0.04 27.18 -27.20
C VAL A 722 -0.86 27.88 -26.13
N PHE A 723 -0.84 29.22 -26.12
CA PHE A 723 -1.83 29.98 -25.38
C PHE A 723 -3.18 29.93 -26.09
N ILE A 724 -4.26 29.81 -25.31
CA ILE A 724 -5.63 29.82 -25.81
C ILE A 724 -6.45 30.93 -25.15
N ALA A 725 -7.50 31.39 -25.83
CA ALA A 725 -8.39 32.42 -25.31
C ALA A 725 -9.18 31.93 -24.09
N SER A 726 -9.62 32.85 -23.23
CA SER A 726 -10.41 32.51 -22.04
C SER A 726 -11.73 31.83 -22.40
N ASN A 727 -12.35 32.23 -23.51
CA ASN A 727 -13.58 31.68 -24.07
C ASN A 727 -13.39 30.46 -24.99
N ALA A 728 -12.15 29.96 -25.14
CA ALA A 728 -11.87 28.79 -25.98
C ALA A 728 -12.72 27.59 -25.53
N LYS A 729 -13.35 26.95 -26.52
CA LYS A 729 -14.19 25.76 -26.31
C LYS A 729 -13.40 24.65 -25.60
N ALA A 730 -14.10 23.90 -24.75
CA ALA A 730 -13.52 22.73 -24.09
C ALA A 730 -13.10 21.66 -25.12
N LEU A 731 -12.00 20.96 -24.86
CA LEU A 731 -11.46 19.92 -25.74
C LEU A 731 -12.50 18.86 -26.15
N THR A 732 -13.35 18.42 -25.22
CA THR A 732 -14.41 17.43 -25.49
C THR A 732 -15.58 17.96 -26.30
N ALA A 733 -15.76 19.29 -26.38
CA ALA A 733 -16.82 19.92 -27.16
C ALA A 733 -16.37 20.34 -28.56
N MET A 734 -15.06 20.48 -28.78
CA MET A 734 -14.50 20.95 -30.05
C MET A 734 -14.06 19.82 -30.98
N VAL A 735 -13.71 18.64 -30.45
CA VAL A 735 -13.34 17.49 -31.27
C VAL A 735 -14.62 16.93 -31.89
N SER A 736 -14.64 16.86 -33.22
CA SER A 736 -15.77 16.36 -34.03
C SER A 736 -15.63 14.86 -34.32
N PHE A 737 -14.40 14.42 -34.60
CA PHE A 737 -14.07 13.01 -34.83
C PHE A 737 -12.61 12.71 -34.50
N ILE A 738 -12.31 11.43 -34.32
CA ILE A 738 -10.99 10.92 -33.95
C ILE A 738 -10.54 9.92 -35.01
N ARG A 739 -9.28 10.03 -35.44
CA ARG A 739 -8.65 9.09 -36.37
C ARG A 739 -7.90 8.00 -35.61
N TYR A 740 -8.18 6.76 -35.97
CA TYR A 740 -7.48 5.59 -35.47
C TYR A 740 -6.83 4.80 -36.60
N GLN A 741 -5.62 4.32 -36.37
CA GLN A 741 -4.99 3.28 -37.16
C GLN A 741 -5.07 1.97 -36.38
N VAL A 742 -5.68 0.95 -36.98
CA VAL A 742 -5.89 -0.35 -36.34
C VAL A 742 -5.22 -1.43 -37.19
N ASN A 743 -4.29 -2.17 -36.58
CA ASN A 743 -3.68 -3.33 -37.20
C ASN A 743 -4.14 -4.60 -36.49
N GLY A 744 -4.28 -5.69 -37.24
CA GLY A 744 -4.70 -6.96 -36.69
C GLY A 744 -4.56 -8.14 -37.66
N HIS A 745 -4.98 -9.30 -37.18
CA HIS A 745 -5.09 -10.54 -37.95
C HIS A 745 -6.55 -10.88 -38.22
N GLY A 746 -6.80 -11.50 -39.36
CA GLY A 746 -8.12 -11.90 -39.83
C GLY A 746 -8.45 -11.33 -41.21
N ILE A 747 -9.34 -12.02 -41.90
CA ILE A 747 -9.74 -11.69 -43.26
C ILE A 747 -10.82 -10.60 -43.20
N ILE A 748 -10.44 -9.36 -43.51
CA ILE A 748 -11.35 -8.23 -43.70
C ILE A 748 -11.15 -7.72 -45.13
N SER A 749 -12.18 -7.83 -45.97
CA SER A 749 -12.15 -7.34 -47.34
C SER A 749 -12.66 -5.90 -47.46
N THR A 750 -12.36 -5.23 -48.57
CA THR A 750 -12.98 -3.95 -48.91
C THR A 750 -14.50 -4.05 -49.06
N ASN A 751 -15.02 -5.23 -49.44
CA ASN A 751 -16.45 -5.49 -49.52
C ASN A 751 -17.10 -5.52 -48.13
N ASP A 752 -16.45 -6.10 -47.11
CA ASP A 752 -16.97 -6.11 -45.73
C ASP A 752 -17.11 -4.69 -45.17
N ILE A 753 -16.13 -3.83 -45.48
CA ILE A 753 -16.15 -2.39 -45.15
C ILE A 753 -17.34 -1.71 -45.85
N ALA A 754 -17.50 -1.92 -47.15
CA ALA A 754 -18.62 -1.35 -47.91
C ALA A 754 -19.97 -1.79 -47.35
N MET A 755 -20.14 -3.09 -47.05
CA MET A 755 -21.35 -3.64 -46.43
C MET A 755 -21.61 -3.05 -45.04
N PHE A 756 -20.57 -2.80 -44.24
CA PHE A 756 -20.73 -2.15 -42.95
C PHE A 756 -21.18 -0.69 -43.11
N LEU A 757 -20.58 0.05 -44.06
CA LEU A 757 -20.92 1.45 -44.30
C LEU A 757 -22.31 1.63 -44.91
N ASP A 758 -22.83 0.66 -45.66
CA ASP A 758 -24.17 0.70 -46.25
C ASP A 758 -25.30 0.46 -45.22
N LYS A 759 -24.97 -0.19 -44.09
CA LYS A 759 -25.95 -0.35 -42.99
C LYS A 759 -26.35 1.00 -42.42
N THR A 760 -27.63 1.12 -42.06
CA THR A 760 -28.17 2.27 -41.31
C THR A 760 -27.87 2.15 -39.82
N GLU A 761 -27.94 0.94 -39.27
CA GLU A 761 -27.70 0.67 -37.86
C GLU A 761 -26.88 -0.60 -37.64
N VAL A 762 -25.98 -0.55 -36.65
CA VAL A 762 -25.24 -1.71 -36.15
C VAL A 762 -25.31 -1.68 -34.63
N MET A 763 -26.20 -2.49 -34.07
CA MET A 763 -26.50 -2.49 -32.63
C MET A 763 -25.59 -3.45 -31.87
N ILE A 764 -24.92 -2.95 -30.84
CA ILE A 764 -24.12 -3.77 -29.92
C ILE A 764 -24.55 -3.53 -28.48
N GLN A 765 -24.26 -4.50 -27.62
CA GLN A 765 -24.45 -4.38 -26.18
C GLN A 765 -23.15 -3.93 -25.51
N ARG A 766 -23.19 -2.79 -24.82
CA ARG A 766 -22.14 -2.36 -23.89
C ARG A 766 -22.57 -2.65 -22.46
N LYS A 767 -21.79 -3.49 -21.76
CA LYS A 767 -21.95 -3.70 -20.31
C LYS A 767 -21.25 -2.56 -19.56
N GLY A 768 -22.02 -1.79 -18.78
CA GLY A 768 -21.51 -0.96 -17.69
C GLY A 768 -21.36 -1.78 -16.41
N LYS A 769 -21.10 -1.10 -15.28
CA LYS A 769 -20.98 -1.77 -13.97
C LYS A 769 -22.25 -2.54 -13.58
N ASP A 770 -23.42 -1.95 -13.80
CA ASP A 770 -24.72 -2.54 -13.38
C ASP A 770 -25.80 -2.47 -14.47
N THR A 771 -25.44 -2.10 -15.71
CA THR A 771 -26.41 -1.87 -16.79
C THR A 771 -25.88 -2.41 -18.12
N ILE A 772 -26.78 -2.88 -18.98
CA ILE A 772 -26.47 -3.22 -20.37
C ILE A 772 -27.13 -2.17 -21.24
N LYS A 773 -26.34 -1.41 -22.00
CA LYS A 773 -26.82 -0.38 -22.92
C LYS A 773 -26.68 -0.87 -24.35
N GLN A 774 -27.77 -0.78 -25.12
CA GLN A 774 -27.74 -0.97 -26.56
C GLN A 774 -27.20 0.30 -27.23
N VAL A 775 -26.25 0.14 -28.15
CA VAL A 775 -25.55 1.25 -28.81
C VAL A 775 -25.45 0.99 -30.30
N ASN A 776 -25.92 1.92 -31.13
CA ASN A 776 -25.72 1.90 -32.57
C ASN A 776 -24.31 2.42 -32.89
N ILE A 777 -23.35 1.53 -33.21
CA ILE A 777 -21.98 1.95 -33.51
C ILE A 777 -21.81 2.53 -34.92
N ARG A 778 -22.69 2.18 -35.87
CA ARG A 778 -22.64 2.70 -37.23
C ARG A 778 -22.77 4.21 -37.27
N GLY A 779 -23.62 4.77 -36.40
CA GLY A 779 -23.82 6.21 -36.25
C GLY A 779 -22.58 6.98 -35.80
N PHE A 780 -21.55 6.30 -35.28
CA PHE A 780 -20.27 6.91 -34.92
C PHE A 780 -19.21 6.80 -36.01
N VAL A 781 -19.34 5.92 -37.00
CA VAL A 781 -18.29 5.75 -38.02
C VAL A 781 -18.53 6.75 -39.16
N GLN A 782 -17.60 7.68 -39.31
CA GLN A 782 -17.59 8.69 -40.38
C GLN A 782 -16.94 8.14 -41.65
N ALA A 783 -15.76 7.57 -41.50
CA ALA A 783 -14.99 6.95 -42.59
C ALA A 783 -14.29 5.70 -42.07
N LEU A 784 -14.11 4.73 -42.95
CA LEU A 784 -13.45 3.46 -42.68
C LEU A 784 -12.77 3.00 -43.97
N GLU A 785 -11.44 2.95 -43.96
CA GLU A 785 -10.64 2.68 -45.16
C GLU A 785 -9.58 1.61 -44.87
N MET A 786 -9.37 0.70 -45.84
CA MET A 786 -8.24 -0.22 -45.83
C MET A 786 -7.01 0.49 -46.39
N GLN A 787 -5.88 0.46 -45.67
CA GLN A 787 -4.64 1.11 -46.12
C GLN A 787 -3.76 0.12 -46.90
N LYS A 788 -3.25 -0.94 -46.25
CA LYS A 788 -2.44 -2.03 -46.83
C LYS A 788 -2.57 -3.32 -45.99
N ALA A 789 -2.60 -4.47 -46.65
CA ALA A 789 -2.47 -5.78 -46.03
C ALA A 789 -1.11 -6.38 -46.42
N ASP A 790 -0.25 -6.67 -45.46
CA ASP A 790 1.09 -7.24 -45.71
C ASP A 790 1.02 -8.75 -46.05
N SER A 791 -0.12 -9.40 -45.76
CA SER A 791 -0.44 -10.79 -46.09
C SER A 791 -1.96 -11.01 -46.10
N ASP A 792 -2.44 -12.13 -46.67
CA ASP A 792 -3.88 -12.45 -46.77
C ASP A 792 -4.62 -12.56 -45.42
N ASP A 793 -3.89 -12.71 -44.30
CA ASP A 793 -4.43 -12.82 -42.94
C ASP A 793 -4.11 -11.61 -42.04
N GLN A 794 -3.72 -10.47 -42.63
CA GLN A 794 -3.48 -9.24 -41.89
C GLN A 794 -4.28 -8.07 -42.47
N PHE A 795 -4.70 -7.15 -41.60
CA PHE A 795 -5.38 -5.93 -42.01
C PHE A 795 -4.76 -4.69 -41.35
N GLN A 796 -4.86 -3.57 -42.07
CA GLN A 796 -4.61 -2.23 -41.54
C GLN A 796 -5.77 -1.31 -41.94
N LEU A 797 -6.51 -0.85 -40.95
CA LEU A 797 -7.66 0.03 -41.13
C LEU A 797 -7.36 1.42 -40.61
N MET A 798 -7.77 2.43 -41.38
CA MET A 798 -7.87 3.82 -40.94
C MET A 798 -9.34 4.13 -40.68
N MET A 799 -9.65 4.56 -39.46
CA MET A 799 -11.03 4.78 -39.00
C MET A 799 -11.21 6.22 -38.53
N GLU A 800 -12.23 6.90 -39.03
CA GLU A 800 -12.72 8.17 -38.48
C GLU A 800 -13.97 7.91 -37.63
N ILE A 801 -13.86 8.10 -36.32
CA ILE A 801 -14.95 7.88 -35.37
C ILE A 801 -15.41 9.22 -34.79
N LYS A 802 -16.67 9.56 -35.01
CA LYS A 802 -17.33 10.76 -34.48
C LYS A 802 -17.41 10.74 -32.95
N THR A 803 -17.29 11.93 -32.38
CA THR A 803 -17.53 12.20 -30.97
C THR A 803 -18.86 12.92 -30.84
N THR A 804 -19.77 12.39 -30.04
CA THR A 804 -21.10 12.97 -29.83
C THR A 804 -21.38 13.12 -28.33
N PRO A 805 -22.34 13.99 -27.94
CA PRO A 805 -22.78 14.06 -26.54
C PRO A 805 -23.32 12.72 -26.00
N ALA A 806 -23.85 11.86 -26.87
CA ALA A 806 -24.37 10.53 -26.50
C ALA A 806 -23.27 9.47 -26.32
N GLY A 807 -22.02 9.78 -26.70
CA GLY A 807 -20.86 8.90 -26.62
C GLY A 807 -20.05 8.86 -27.92
N THR A 808 -19.17 7.87 -28.02
CA THR A 808 -18.33 7.60 -29.20
C THR A 808 -18.26 6.10 -29.49
N GLY A 809 -17.86 5.72 -30.70
CA GLY A 809 -17.58 4.35 -31.10
C GLY A 809 -16.23 3.86 -30.57
N LYS A 810 -16.05 2.55 -30.39
CA LYS A 810 -14.73 1.97 -30.11
C LYS A 810 -14.20 1.25 -31.35
N PRO A 811 -12.92 1.43 -31.73
CA PRO A 811 -12.34 0.73 -32.88
C PRO A 811 -12.51 -0.80 -32.82
N GLU A 812 -12.36 -1.39 -31.62
CA GLU A 812 -12.54 -2.83 -31.39
C GLU A 812 -13.94 -3.33 -31.74
N GLU A 813 -14.98 -2.53 -31.46
CA GLU A 813 -16.37 -2.89 -31.75
C GLU A 813 -16.65 -2.84 -33.26
N VAL A 814 -16.02 -1.89 -33.97
CA VAL A 814 -16.09 -1.79 -35.43
C VAL A 814 -15.40 -3.00 -36.07
N VAL A 815 -14.17 -3.33 -35.66
CA VAL A 815 -13.44 -4.50 -36.19
C VAL A 815 -14.22 -5.80 -35.98
N ARG A 816 -14.73 -6.05 -34.77
CA ARG A 816 -15.53 -7.27 -34.48
C ARG A 816 -16.82 -7.35 -35.31
N SER A 817 -17.35 -6.20 -35.73
CA SER A 817 -18.56 -6.15 -36.57
C SER A 817 -18.26 -6.39 -38.05
N LEU A 818 -17.02 -6.17 -38.49
CA LEU A 818 -16.52 -6.52 -39.82
C LEU A 818 -16.18 -8.02 -39.88
N CYS A 819 -15.44 -8.52 -38.90
CA CYS A 819 -15.05 -9.92 -38.81
C CYS A 819 -14.97 -10.35 -37.34
N ALA A 820 -15.82 -11.32 -36.95
CA ALA A 820 -15.93 -11.75 -35.57
C ALA A 820 -14.67 -12.49 -35.07
N GLN A 821 -13.93 -13.14 -35.97
CA GLN A 821 -12.68 -13.83 -35.67
C GLN A 821 -11.45 -12.90 -35.70
N ALA A 822 -11.59 -11.64 -36.11
CA ALA A 822 -10.46 -10.72 -36.20
C ALA A 822 -9.88 -10.39 -34.82
N SER A 823 -8.55 -10.37 -34.74
CA SER A 823 -7.81 -10.00 -33.54
C SER A 823 -7.01 -8.73 -33.79
N ILE A 824 -7.04 -7.78 -32.84
CA ILE A 824 -6.32 -6.52 -32.96
C ILE A 824 -4.94 -6.68 -32.32
N THR A 825 -3.88 -6.43 -33.09
CA THR A 825 -2.49 -6.45 -32.62
C THR A 825 -2.05 -5.08 -32.12
N SER A 826 -2.57 -4.01 -32.70
CA SER A 826 -2.31 -2.65 -32.25
C SER A 826 -3.44 -1.70 -32.67
N CYS A 827 -3.71 -0.71 -31.82
CA CYS A 827 -4.66 0.35 -32.12
C CYS A 827 -4.06 1.68 -31.63
N VAL A 828 -3.82 2.60 -32.57
CA VAL A 828 -3.17 3.89 -32.34
C VAL A 828 -4.16 4.99 -32.65
N ARG A 829 -4.36 5.91 -31.70
CA ARG A 829 -5.04 7.18 -32.01
C ARG A 829 -4.03 8.11 -32.65
N ILE A 830 -4.21 8.42 -33.93
CA ILE A 830 -3.25 9.21 -34.71
C ILE A 830 -3.58 10.71 -34.70
N ALA A 831 -4.86 11.08 -34.63
CA ALA A 831 -5.26 12.49 -34.60
C ALA A 831 -6.64 12.67 -33.94
N GLN A 832 -6.85 13.86 -33.38
CA GLN A 832 -8.18 14.35 -32.99
C GLN A 832 -8.49 15.57 -33.83
N CYS A 833 -9.67 15.61 -34.45
CA CYS A 833 -10.00 16.57 -35.49
C CYS A 833 -11.17 17.46 -35.07
N CYS A 834 -11.03 18.76 -35.27
CA CYS A 834 -12.05 19.78 -35.09
C CYS A 834 -12.58 20.21 -36.45
N GLU A 835 -13.91 20.28 -36.60
CA GLU A 835 -14.53 20.82 -37.80
C GLU A 835 -15.00 22.25 -37.54
N VAL A 836 -14.38 23.22 -38.21
CA VAL A 836 -14.67 24.66 -38.05
C VAL A 836 -14.81 25.27 -39.43
N ASP A 837 -15.99 25.82 -39.74
CA ASP A 837 -16.30 26.47 -41.02
C ASP A 837 -15.93 25.62 -42.26
N GLY A 838 -16.16 24.30 -42.19
CA GLY A 838 -15.87 23.34 -43.25
C GLY A 838 -14.39 22.95 -43.39
N ARG A 839 -13.52 23.40 -42.48
CA ARG A 839 -12.10 22.99 -42.40
C ARG A 839 -11.88 22.00 -41.28
N ILE A 840 -11.02 21.01 -41.54
CA ILE A 840 -10.54 20.06 -40.53
C ILE A 840 -9.26 20.62 -39.94
N LEU A 841 -9.28 20.93 -38.64
CA LEU A 841 -8.18 21.52 -37.89
C LEU A 841 -7.76 20.63 -36.72
N SER A 842 -6.52 20.76 -36.28
CA SER A 842 -6.06 20.22 -34.99
C SER A 842 -6.58 21.09 -33.83
N PRO A 843 -6.84 20.51 -32.64
CA PRO A 843 -7.12 21.29 -31.43
C PRO A 843 -6.07 22.37 -31.11
N MET A 844 -4.83 22.24 -31.60
CA MET A 844 -3.77 23.26 -31.43
C MET A 844 -3.99 24.54 -32.25
N GLU A 845 -4.74 24.43 -33.35
CA GLU A 845 -5.02 25.53 -34.27
C GLU A 845 -6.27 26.32 -33.84
N CYS A 846 -7.20 25.65 -33.16
CA CYS A 846 -8.40 26.24 -32.58
C CYS A 846 -8.11 26.93 -31.24
N ARG A 847 -7.57 28.16 -31.31
CA ARG A 847 -7.13 28.94 -30.12
C ARG A 847 -8.21 29.87 -29.54
N MET A 848 -9.34 30.04 -30.22
CA MET A 848 -10.43 30.94 -29.84
C MET A 848 -11.65 30.23 -29.27
#